data_AF-A0A830DBT7-F1
#
_entry.id   AF-A0A830DBT7-F1
#
_cell.length_a   1.000
_cell.length_b   1.000
_cell.length_c   1.000
_cell.angle_alpha   90.00
_cell.angle_beta   90.00
_cell.angle_gamma   90.00
#
_symmetry.space_group_name_H-M   'P 1'
#
loop_
_entity.id
_entity.type
_entity.pdbx_description
1 polymer ?
#
loop_
_entity_poly.entity_id
_entity_poly.type
_entity_poly.pdbx_seq_one_letter_code
_entity_poly.pdbx_strand_id
1 'polypeptide(L)'
;MSLRRGSGSVGRSDMGSANRLADFDTDYMGLDSDHSTTQTPMQTPTQTPTSRTPSQTPSDAGTSRTRRQLVAPEGYGSGLYCRGEHRGRVSTLLRTIFERDLHPAGWCYKAVPKETKTFWRFVIRTRRSTVRKTYGRYFFPMIGDLYGKKFNEYKQYIASHGGGRPECLTEEVHETRSHAHGSGKEEKMVTRKQKAAEAEAAQSPKKAKVEDDEEEQNGQHKKSTEEVKADFEMFCRATSEHLSIQQMREILEANGQDSTGGDDAVVPRCQDILFYGPLDGCHTCGGKLEVSGVNYTCNGDYSEWSSCIFSTRTPPRKDDPIVLPDFVKHSAVADLLKEHQDVKSRPSGPSASTDKPFKGMMISLAGRLSRTHQYWKNKIEKHGGKVVNSIIGANCLVVSPAERERGGSSKLAEAMEEGIPIVREAWLSDSIEKKEPQPLDAYDVVSDLAVDARKIPLYQQDSSEEALETIMAELKVFGKRGVHKDTKLQDQGGEILEKDGLLYNCAFARSDRGQGVNDFCIMQLITLPENRLYMYYKKGRIGDEASADETLDEWEDENAALKEFARLFEETTGNEFLPWEKEKKIQKKLHKMFPIDIDDGVEVRHGGLGLRQLGVASAHCKLEPKVANFMKILCSQEIYRYALMEMGLDFPDLPLGIVTDVHLKRCEELLVEFVQKLKASKESGQKEEAMWSDFSQRIFTLMPSTRPYVFRDFSDIADHGAAAFETVRDINAASRLIGDMSGATLDDPLFERYKKLGCSISPVEKDADDYKMIAKYLEKTYEPVKVGEISYGVTIDDVFAVELSAGPSLDEIMKLPNKVLLWCGTRSSNLLRHLDKGFLPAVCFLPAPGYMFGKAIVCTDAAAEAARYGYTAVDRPEGFLILAVASLGEDVTELTSPPEDATSLEEKKKGVIGLGKKKTDESEHFTWKDDIKVPCGKLIPSEHKDSPLEYNEYAVYDPQQVSIRFLVAVKFEEKDVEYDTDE
;
A
#
# COMPACT_ATOMS: atom_id res chain seq x y z
N MET A 1 68.92 9.20 -22.66
CA MET A 1 70.31 9.27 -22.15
C MET A 1 70.39 8.50 -20.85
N SER A 2 71.54 7.84 -20.57
CA SER A 2 71.89 7.12 -19.34
C SER A 2 70.96 5.99 -18.86
N LEU A 3 71.56 4.86 -18.49
CA LEU A 3 70.91 3.76 -17.76
C LEU A 3 71.12 3.93 -16.25
N ARG A 4 70.35 3.20 -15.44
CA ARG A 4 70.94 2.26 -14.47
C ARG A 4 69.97 1.12 -14.13
N ARG A 5 70.54 -0.07 -13.89
CA ARG A 5 69.85 -1.27 -13.36
C ARG A 5 70.05 -1.34 -11.84
N GLY A 6 69.17 -2.04 -11.14
CA GLY A 6 69.36 -2.45 -9.75
C GLY A 6 68.30 -3.49 -9.36
N SER A 7 68.68 -4.77 -9.31
CA SER A 7 67.74 -5.89 -9.17
C SER A 7 68.13 -6.85 -8.06
N GLY A 8 67.13 -7.28 -7.27
CA GLY A 8 67.19 -8.46 -6.41
C GLY A 8 67.10 -8.18 -4.89
N SER A 9 66.83 -9.18 -4.04
CA SER A 9 66.30 -10.54 -4.34
C SER A 9 66.08 -11.35 -3.05
N VAL A 10 64.94 -12.04 -2.95
CA VAL A 10 64.67 -13.23 -2.09
C VAL A 10 64.69 -13.04 -0.56
N GLY A 11 63.63 -13.53 0.10
CA GLY A 11 63.56 -13.74 1.56
C GLY A 11 62.25 -14.40 1.97
N ARG A 12 62.24 -15.73 2.17
CA ARG A 12 61.09 -16.52 2.67
C ARG A 12 61.35 -16.94 4.12
N SER A 13 60.35 -16.85 4.98
CA SER A 13 60.17 -17.73 6.15
C SER A 13 58.75 -17.58 6.72
N ASP A 14 58.10 -18.70 7.01
CA ASP A 14 56.69 -18.79 7.43
C ASP A 14 56.47 -18.69 8.96
N MET A 15 55.19 -18.73 9.35
CA MET A 15 54.62 -18.88 10.71
C MET A 15 54.58 -17.60 11.59
N GLY A 16 53.51 -17.32 12.33
CA GLY A 16 52.21 -18.01 12.45
C GLY A 16 51.66 -17.95 13.89
N SER A 17 50.35 -17.71 14.04
CA SER A 17 49.58 -17.69 15.32
C SER A 17 49.98 -16.61 16.34
N ALA A 18 49.17 -16.26 17.35
CA ALA A 18 47.71 -16.10 17.44
C ALA A 18 47.40 -15.39 18.77
N ASN A 19 46.46 -14.43 18.81
CA ASN A 19 46.04 -13.76 20.04
C ASN A 19 44.54 -13.96 20.34
N ARG A 20 44.22 -14.04 21.63
CA ARG A 20 42.87 -14.17 22.20
C ARG A 20 42.89 -13.61 23.62
N LEU A 21 41.77 -12.99 24.04
CA LEU A 21 41.39 -12.69 25.44
C LEU A 21 42.28 -11.62 26.15
N ALA A 22 41.76 -10.80 27.06
CA ALA A 22 40.35 -10.50 27.40
C ALA A 22 40.22 -9.10 28.08
N ASP A 23 38.97 -8.76 28.31
CA ASP A 23 38.34 -7.60 28.98
C ASP A 23 38.94 -7.20 30.35
N PHE A 24 38.66 -5.96 30.81
CA PHE A 24 38.10 -5.69 32.15
C PHE A 24 37.60 -4.23 32.30
N ASP A 25 36.81 -3.97 33.36
CA ASP A 25 35.84 -2.88 33.51
C ASP A 25 36.16 -1.80 34.58
N THR A 26 35.52 -0.63 34.41
CA THR A 26 35.03 0.39 35.41
C THR A 26 35.91 1.06 36.50
N ASP A 27 35.72 2.39 36.61
CA ASP A 27 35.58 3.28 37.79
C ASP A 27 36.64 3.40 38.92
N TYR A 28 37.02 4.66 39.26
CA TYR A 28 36.58 5.35 40.51
C TYR A 28 36.91 6.87 40.57
N MET A 29 36.40 7.56 41.61
CA MET A 29 36.38 9.05 41.80
C MET A 29 37.66 9.70 42.38
N GLY A 30 37.73 11.05 42.33
CA GLY A 30 38.62 11.93 43.11
C GLY A 30 38.02 13.35 43.32
N LEU A 31 38.38 14.06 44.40
CA LEU A 31 37.62 15.19 44.97
C LEU A 31 38.41 16.49 45.25
N ASP A 32 37.68 17.62 45.18
CA ASP A 32 37.73 18.86 45.99
C ASP A 32 38.99 19.78 46.05
N SER A 33 38.85 20.90 46.80
CA SER A 33 39.53 22.20 46.59
C SER A 33 40.20 22.81 47.85
N ASP A 34 41.15 23.76 47.65
CA ASP A 34 41.03 25.17 48.14
C ASP A 34 42.29 26.05 47.98
N HIS A 35 42.07 27.38 47.94
CA HIS A 35 42.89 28.57 48.27
C HIS A 35 44.45 28.50 48.42
N SER A 36 45.25 29.54 48.14
CA SER A 36 45.16 30.90 47.53
C SER A 36 46.63 31.45 47.38
N THR A 37 47.04 32.70 47.07
CA THR A 37 46.53 34.08 46.75
C THR A 37 47.68 34.74 45.90
N THR A 38 47.72 35.98 45.34
CA THR A 38 46.89 37.21 45.34
C THR A 38 46.72 37.72 43.88
N GLN A 39 46.94 38.96 43.36
CA GLN A 39 47.32 40.33 43.81
C GLN A 39 46.73 41.39 42.82
N THR A 40 47.02 42.70 42.96
CA THR A 40 46.41 43.78 42.11
C THR A 40 47.23 45.09 42.15
N PRO A 41 47.00 46.09 41.26
CA PRO A 41 46.13 47.24 41.64
C PRO A 41 45.37 48.02 40.53
N MET A 42 44.13 48.47 40.85
CA MET A 42 43.45 49.75 40.48
C MET A 42 43.31 50.23 39.00
N GLN A 43 42.35 51.09 38.60
CA GLN A 43 41.41 51.96 39.36
C GLN A 43 40.04 52.16 38.67
N THR A 44 39.11 52.86 39.34
CA THR A 44 37.64 52.95 39.09
C THR A 44 37.20 54.40 38.73
N PRO A 45 35.93 54.74 38.35
CA PRO A 45 34.79 54.79 39.30
C PRO A 45 33.36 54.44 38.81
N THR A 46 32.51 54.19 39.82
CA THR A 46 31.07 53.86 39.88
C THR A 46 30.15 55.10 39.66
N GLN A 47 28.79 55.07 39.60
CA GLN A 47 27.80 54.58 40.60
C GLN A 47 26.36 54.40 40.08
N THR A 48 25.55 53.62 40.84
CA THR A 48 24.07 53.64 40.92
C THR A 48 23.66 53.94 42.38
N PRO A 49 22.37 54.23 42.72
CA PRO A 49 21.61 53.23 43.52
C PRO A 49 20.04 53.30 43.55
N THR A 50 19.44 52.15 43.88
CA THR A 50 18.25 51.85 44.74
C THR A 50 16.87 52.56 44.65
N SER A 51 15.86 51.68 44.68
CA SER A 51 14.42 51.74 44.95
C SER A 51 13.85 52.56 46.14
N ARG A 52 12.57 53.00 46.01
CA ARG A 52 11.43 52.75 46.95
C ARG A 52 10.09 53.43 46.54
N THR A 53 8.97 52.85 46.97
CA THR A 53 7.60 53.42 47.08
C THR A 53 7.35 53.94 48.53
N PRO A 54 6.21 54.58 48.94
CA PRO A 54 4.88 54.69 48.30
C PRO A 54 4.10 56.04 48.44
N SER A 55 2.84 56.03 47.95
CA SER A 55 1.65 56.81 48.38
C SER A 55 1.57 58.35 48.17
N GLN A 56 0.51 58.82 47.47
CA GLN A 56 -0.67 59.51 48.07
C GLN A 56 -1.76 59.88 47.04
N THR A 57 -3.02 59.99 47.49
CA THR A 57 -4.21 60.57 46.81
C THR A 57 -4.79 61.69 47.72
N PRO A 58 -5.75 62.56 47.32
CA PRO A 58 -7.12 62.25 46.85
C PRO A 58 -7.29 62.66 45.35
N SER A 59 -8.41 63.12 44.76
CA SER A 59 -9.84 63.40 45.10
C SER A 59 -10.68 63.32 43.78
N ASP A 60 -12.02 63.30 43.73
CA ASP A 60 -13.07 63.29 44.76
C ASP A 60 -14.29 62.43 44.32
N ALA A 61 -15.30 62.30 45.19
CA ALA A 61 -16.61 61.60 45.11
C ALA A 61 -17.24 61.18 43.75
N GLY A 62 -18.07 60.12 43.66
CA GLY A 62 -18.43 59.11 44.68
C GLY A 62 -19.88 58.57 44.62
N THR A 63 -20.17 57.60 45.50
CA THR A 63 -21.49 57.01 45.85
C THR A 63 -22.14 55.98 44.91
N SER A 64 -23.20 55.31 45.40
CA SER A 64 -23.60 53.95 45.01
C SER A 64 -25.01 53.57 45.51
N ARG A 65 -25.39 52.28 45.36
CA ARG A 65 -26.44 51.51 46.08
C ARG A 65 -27.93 51.68 45.69
N THR A 66 -28.44 50.59 45.10
CA THR A 66 -29.69 49.86 45.44
C THR A 66 -31.09 50.47 45.27
N ARG A 67 -31.85 49.82 44.37
CA ARG A 67 -33.18 49.20 44.62
C ARG A 67 -34.42 50.10 44.85
N ARG A 68 -35.30 50.17 43.84
CA ARG A 68 -36.77 50.11 44.03
C ARG A 68 -37.49 49.50 42.82
N GLN A 69 -38.78 49.19 43.01
CA GLN A 69 -39.64 48.39 42.11
C GLN A 69 -40.45 49.29 41.14
N LEU A 70 -41.44 48.66 40.49
CA LEU A 70 -42.52 49.18 39.61
C LEU A 70 -42.18 49.07 38.11
N VAL A 71 -43.04 48.56 37.21
CA VAL A 71 -44.31 47.82 37.36
C VAL A 71 -44.49 46.92 36.11
N ALA A 72 -45.18 45.78 36.23
CA ALA A 72 -45.68 44.98 35.09
C ALA A 72 -47.20 45.17 34.98
N PRO A 73 -47.83 44.98 33.80
CA PRO A 73 -48.29 43.63 33.49
C PRO A 73 -48.40 43.22 31.99
N GLU A 74 -48.54 41.90 31.80
CA GLU A 74 -49.37 41.18 30.81
C GLU A 74 -49.09 41.25 29.29
N GLY A 75 -49.22 40.08 28.65
CA GLY A 75 -49.00 39.86 27.21
C GLY A 75 -48.91 38.38 26.82
N TYR A 76 -49.94 37.58 27.12
CA TYR A 76 -50.08 36.18 26.65
C TYR A 76 -50.03 36.11 25.10
N GLY A 77 -49.60 35.01 24.46
CA GLY A 77 -49.10 33.72 24.95
C GLY A 77 -49.18 32.62 23.86
N SER A 78 -48.71 31.41 24.17
CA SER A 78 -48.97 30.12 23.46
C SER A 78 -48.94 30.06 21.91
N GLY A 79 -47.92 29.38 21.35
CA GLY A 79 -47.94 28.91 19.96
C GLY A 79 -48.65 27.54 19.79
N LEU A 80 -48.57 26.95 18.60
CA LEU A 80 -49.06 25.58 18.33
C LEU A 80 -48.34 24.90 17.15
N TYR A 81 -48.15 23.58 17.26
CA TYR A 81 -47.78 22.68 16.17
C TYR A 81 -48.93 22.57 15.13
N CYS A 82 -48.60 22.33 13.87
CA CYS A 82 -49.27 21.26 13.10
C CYS A 82 -48.50 20.85 11.82
N ARG A 83 -48.58 19.56 11.45
CA ARG A 83 -48.23 19.06 10.11
C ARG A 83 -49.36 19.35 9.11
N GLY A 84 -49.04 19.38 7.82
CA GLY A 84 -50.03 19.35 6.74
C GLY A 84 -49.37 19.04 5.39
N GLU A 85 -49.57 17.83 4.88
CA GLU A 85 -49.19 17.46 3.51
C GLU A 85 -50.18 18.05 2.49
N HIS A 86 -49.74 18.31 1.24
CA HIS A 86 -50.60 18.05 0.08
C HIS A 86 -49.80 17.91 -1.24
N ARG A 87 -50.02 16.81 -1.96
CA ARG A 87 -49.56 16.62 -3.36
C ARG A 87 -50.45 17.43 -4.32
N GLY A 88 -49.87 18.12 -5.32
CA GLY A 88 -50.54 19.26 -5.98
C GLY A 88 -50.43 19.51 -7.51
N ARG A 89 -49.88 18.58 -8.33
CA ARG A 89 -50.00 18.52 -9.82
C ARG A 89 -49.33 19.58 -10.75
N VAL A 90 -48.65 19.03 -11.78
CA VAL A 90 -48.67 19.40 -13.22
C VAL A 90 -47.86 20.63 -13.72
N SER A 91 -46.66 20.30 -14.24
CA SER A 91 -45.98 20.69 -15.50
C SER A 91 -45.94 22.14 -16.05
N THR A 92 -44.94 22.32 -16.93
CA THR A 92 -44.85 23.35 -17.98
C THR A 92 -44.09 24.65 -17.65
N LEU A 93 -42.83 24.54 -17.22
CA LEU A 93 -41.75 25.42 -17.72
C LEU A 93 -40.36 24.84 -17.44
N LEU A 94 -39.55 24.60 -18.48
CA LEU A 94 -38.07 24.63 -18.51
C LEU A 94 -37.52 24.16 -19.89
N ARG A 95 -37.88 24.92 -20.92
CA ARG A 95 -36.90 25.30 -21.96
C ARG A 95 -36.53 26.76 -21.68
N THR A 96 -35.41 27.22 -22.23
CA THR A 96 -34.92 28.62 -22.14
C THR A 96 -34.22 28.99 -20.82
N ILE A 97 -33.13 28.27 -20.48
CA ILE A 97 -31.94 28.86 -19.83
C ILE A 97 -30.70 28.28 -20.53
N PHE A 98 -30.20 28.96 -21.57
CA PHE A 98 -28.84 28.76 -22.13
C PHE A 98 -28.48 29.88 -23.13
N GLU A 99 -28.56 31.12 -22.69
CA GLU A 99 -27.97 32.30 -23.34
C GLU A 99 -27.93 33.42 -22.30
N ARG A 100 -26.80 34.16 -22.22
CA ARG A 100 -26.32 34.96 -21.06
C ARG A 100 -25.74 34.13 -19.90
N ASP A 101 -24.65 34.54 -19.24
CA ASP A 101 -23.82 35.76 -19.40
C ASP A 101 -22.33 35.44 -19.53
N LEU A 102 -21.65 36.15 -20.43
CA LEU A 102 -20.19 36.29 -20.48
C LEU A 102 -19.86 37.72 -20.95
N HIS A 103 -19.43 38.59 -20.02
CA HIS A 103 -18.98 39.94 -20.36
C HIS A 103 -17.98 40.50 -19.33
N PRO A 104 -16.67 40.48 -19.60
CA PRO A 104 -15.69 41.29 -18.89
C PRO A 104 -15.89 42.79 -19.22
N ALA A 105 -15.57 43.68 -18.29
CA ALA A 105 -15.83 45.12 -18.42
C ALA A 105 -14.55 45.98 -18.29
N GLY A 106 -14.07 46.52 -19.42
CA GLY A 106 -12.95 47.48 -19.50
C GLY A 106 -11.55 46.86 -19.33
N TRP A 107 -10.45 47.54 -19.67
CA TRP A 107 -10.26 48.97 -19.94
C TRP A 107 -9.76 49.30 -21.37
N CYS A 108 -9.46 50.58 -21.65
CA CYS A 108 -9.43 51.19 -22.98
C CYS A 108 -8.28 50.80 -23.95
N TYR A 109 -8.63 50.70 -25.24
CA TYR A 109 -7.70 50.75 -26.38
C TYR A 109 -7.21 52.17 -26.71
N LYS A 110 -6.01 52.29 -27.32
CA LYS A 110 -5.62 53.46 -28.15
C LYS A 110 -5.01 53.06 -29.50
N ALA A 111 -5.85 53.14 -30.54
CA ALA A 111 -5.60 53.45 -31.96
C ALA A 111 -4.29 53.00 -32.68
N VAL A 112 -4.44 52.10 -33.66
CA VAL A 112 -3.61 51.93 -34.88
C VAL A 112 -4.57 51.69 -36.08
N PRO A 113 -4.29 52.14 -37.33
CA PRO A 113 -5.36 52.46 -38.31
C PRO A 113 -5.77 51.34 -39.33
N LYS A 114 -6.58 51.73 -40.32
CA LYS A 114 -7.62 50.94 -41.02
C LYS A 114 -7.20 49.81 -41.99
N GLU A 115 -5.91 49.56 -42.25
CA GLU A 115 -5.50 48.82 -43.46
C GLU A 115 -5.50 47.27 -43.34
N THR A 116 -5.43 46.72 -42.13
CA THR A 116 -5.42 45.25 -41.90
C THR A 116 -6.75 44.53 -42.21
N LYS A 117 -7.86 45.25 -42.45
CA LYS A 117 -9.18 44.63 -42.73
C LYS A 117 -9.36 44.07 -44.14
N THR A 118 -8.42 44.32 -45.07
CA THR A 118 -8.50 43.81 -46.45
C THR A 118 -7.78 42.47 -46.61
N PHE A 119 -6.59 42.30 -46.00
CA PHE A 119 -5.77 41.09 -46.13
C PHE A 119 -6.48 39.82 -45.57
N TRP A 120 -7.05 39.94 -44.36
CA TRP A 120 -7.80 38.85 -43.72
C TRP A 120 -9.06 38.41 -44.49
N ARG A 121 -9.64 39.28 -45.33
CA ARG A 121 -10.77 38.92 -46.20
C ARG A 121 -10.38 38.14 -47.45
N PHE A 122 -9.10 38.12 -47.82
CA PHE A 122 -8.58 37.30 -48.91
C PHE A 122 -8.22 35.89 -48.41
N VAL A 123 -7.42 35.79 -47.34
CA VAL A 123 -6.94 34.51 -46.78
C VAL A 123 -8.09 33.57 -46.39
N ILE A 124 -9.13 34.10 -45.74
CA ILE A 124 -10.31 33.30 -45.32
C ILE A 124 -11.13 32.77 -46.51
N ARG A 125 -11.05 33.39 -47.70
CA ARG A 125 -11.86 33.01 -48.87
C ARG A 125 -11.21 31.91 -49.71
N THR A 126 -9.89 31.77 -49.68
CA THR A 126 -9.15 30.81 -50.55
C THR A 126 -8.90 29.45 -49.90
N ARG A 127 -8.94 29.32 -48.56
CA ARG A 127 -8.78 28.02 -47.86
C ARG A 127 -10.06 27.19 -47.69
N ARG A 128 -11.20 27.60 -48.26
CA ARG A 128 -12.48 26.84 -48.19
C ARG A 128 -12.85 25.99 -49.41
N SER A 129 -12.07 26.01 -50.49
CA SER A 129 -12.36 25.26 -51.73
C SER A 129 -11.56 23.97 -51.94
N THR A 130 -10.41 23.80 -51.28
CA THR A 130 -9.41 22.78 -51.68
C THR A 130 -9.33 21.58 -50.73
N VAL A 131 -9.77 21.71 -49.48
CA VAL A 131 -9.74 20.60 -48.47
C VAL A 131 -11.03 19.74 -48.51
N ARG A 132 -12.04 20.12 -49.32
CA ARG A 132 -13.36 19.46 -49.34
C ARG A 132 -13.54 18.44 -50.49
N LYS A 133 -12.47 17.75 -50.91
CA LYS A 133 -12.51 16.87 -52.10
C LYS A 133 -11.74 15.54 -52.06
N THR A 134 -11.15 15.14 -50.92
CA THR A 134 -10.40 13.87 -50.85
C THR A 134 -10.77 12.97 -49.66
N TYR A 135 -10.90 13.50 -48.43
CA TYR A 135 -11.24 12.70 -47.25
C TYR A 135 -12.47 13.28 -46.53
N GLY A 136 -13.56 12.51 -46.52
CA GLY A 136 -14.86 12.95 -45.99
C GLY A 136 -16.04 12.21 -46.62
N ARG A 137 -16.02 10.86 -46.60
CA ARG A 137 -17.13 10.02 -47.11
C ARG A 137 -17.44 8.75 -46.29
N TYR A 138 -16.62 8.48 -45.27
CA TYR A 138 -16.83 7.61 -44.11
C TYR A 138 -16.11 8.39 -42.99
N PHE A 139 -16.63 8.69 -41.79
CA PHE A 139 -17.79 8.24 -41.02
C PHE A 139 -18.86 9.35 -40.77
N PHE A 140 -19.92 9.03 -40.02
CA PHE A 140 -21.06 9.88 -39.63
C PHE A 140 -21.82 10.53 -40.82
N PRO A 141 -23.03 10.04 -41.16
CA PRO A 141 -24.14 10.02 -40.20
C PRO A 141 -25.06 8.78 -40.27
N MET A 142 -25.27 8.06 -39.15
CA MET A 142 -26.37 7.07 -39.06
C MET A 142 -26.99 6.82 -37.66
N ILE A 143 -26.74 7.67 -36.66
CA ILE A 143 -27.22 7.44 -35.28
C ILE A 143 -28.50 8.23 -34.92
N GLY A 144 -28.85 9.29 -35.69
CA GLY A 144 -30.03 10.12 -35.42
C GLY A 144 -31.38 9.49 -35.75
N ASP A 145 -31.51 8.78 -36.87
CA ASP A 145 -32.81 8.35 -37.43
C ASP A 145 -33.28 6.95 -37.01
N LEU A 146 -32.40 6.13 -36.41
CA LEU A 146 -32.72 4.76 -35.99
C LEU A 146 -33.47 4.73 -34.64
N TYR A 147 -33.02 5.50 -33.66
CA TYR A 147 -33.65 5.57 -32.33
C TYR A 147 -35.05 6.21 -32.35
N GLY A 148 -35.34 7.09 -33.33
CA GLY A 148 -36.65 7.73 -33.48
C GLY A 148 -37.78 6.80 -33.97
N LYS A 149 -37.46 5.64 -34.57
CA LYS A 149 -38.47 4.74 -35.16
C LYS A 149 -38.87 3.58 -34.25
N LYS A 150 -37.90 2.79 -33.75
CA LYS A 150 -38.17 1.60 -32.90
C LYS A 150 -39.04 1.93 -31.67
N PHE A 151 -38.91 3.12 -31.09
CA PHE A 151 -39.64 3.52 -29.88
C PHE A 151 -41.15 3.76 -30.09
N ASN A 152 -41.62 3.97 -31.33
CA ASN A 152 -43.05 4.10 -31.63
C ASN A 152 -43.69 2.75 -32.01
N GLU A 153 -42.96 1.87 -32.69
CA GLU A 153 -43.44 0.52 -33.04
C GLU A 153 -43.66 -0.33 -31.77
N TYR A 154 -42.74 -0.27 -30.81
CA TYR A 154 -42.86 -0.97 -29.52
C TYR A 154 -44.10 -0.54 -28.71
N LYS A 155 -44.52 0.73 -28.83
CA LYS A 155 -45.73 1.26 -28.18
C LYS A 155 -47.04 0.81 -28.84
N GLN A 156 -47.03 0.46 -30.13
CA GLN A 156 -48.21 -0.11 -30.78
C GLN A 156 -48.35 -1.62 -30.49
N TYR A 157 -47.25 -2.34 -30.31
CA TYR A 157 -47.27 -3.77 -30.00
C TYR A 157 -47.96 -4.06 -28.66
N ILE A 158 -47.52 -3.41 -27.58
CA ILE A 158 -48.03 -3.62 -26.21
C ILE A 158 -49.52 -3.23 -26.05
N ALA A 159 -50.06 -2.39 -26.93
CA ALA A 159 -51.45 -1.95 -26.90
C ALA A 159 -52.47 -2.95 -27.50
N SER A 160 -52.02 -4.10 -28.03
CA SER A 160 -52.84 -4.93 -28.93
C SER A 160 -53.29 -6.30 -28.39
N HIS A 161 -52.55 -6.92 -27.47
CA HIS A 161 -52.80 -8.31 -27.04
C HIS A 161 -52.68 -8.47 -25.53
N GLY A 162 -53.77 -8.88 -24.87
CA GLY A 162 -53.80 -9.18 -23.44
C GLY A 162 -54.72 -10.34 -23.11
N GLY A 163 -54.29 -11.20 -22.19
CA GLY A 163 -55.07 -12.29 -21.60
C GLY A 163 -54.76 -13.69 -22.15
N GLY A 164 -54.77 -14.69 -21.26
CA GLY A 164 -54.74 -16.12 -21.61
C GLY A 164 -53.48 -16.89 -21.18
N ARG A 165 -53.69 -17.93 -20.38
CA ARG A 165 -52.86 -19.15 -20.27
C ARG A 165 -53.73 -20.33 -20.74
N PRO A 166 -53.22 -21.58 -20.81
CA PRO A 166 -51.96 -22.10 -21.37
C PRO A 166 -52.27 -23.15 -22.48
N GLU A 167 -51.26 -23.85 -23.02
CA GLU A 167 -51.26 -25.34 -23.18
C GLU A 167 -49.94 -25.88 -23.78
N CYS A 168 -49.82 -27.20 -23.91
CA CYS A 168 -48.59 -27.95 -24.27
C CYS A 168 -48.82 -28.95 -25.41
N LEU A 169 -47.72 -29.53 -25.96
CA LEU A 169 -47.67 -30.59 -26.99
C LEU A 169 -48.06 -30.09 -28.40
N THR A 170 -47.67 -30.70 -29.53
CA THR A 170 -47.16 -32.06 -29.84
C THR A 170 -45.90 -32.08 -30.73
N GLU A 171 -45.51 -33.27 -31.21
CA GLU A 171 -44.21 -33.63 -31.82
C GLU A 171 -44.20 -33.68 -33.38
N GLU A 172 -43.15 -34.34 -33.90
CA GLU A 172 -42.88 -34.84 -35.28
C GLU A 172 -42.07 -33.90 -36.21
N VAL A 173 -40.79 -34.12 -36.58
CA VAL A 173 -39.93 -35.29 -36.92
C VAL A 173 -39.87 -35.59 -38.43
N HIS A 174 -38.69 -35.37 -39.05
CA HIS A 174 -37.91 -36.38 -39.82
C HIS A 174 -36.61 -35.79 -40.44
N GLU A 175 -35.46 -36.44 -40.17
CA GLU A 175 -34.50 -37.06 -41.13
C GLU A 175 -34.09 -36.38 -42.49
N THR A 176 -32.92 -36.61 -43.13
CA THR A 176 -31.83 -37.64 -42.93
C THR A 176 -30.46 -37.29 -43.61
N ARG A 177 -29.38 -37.86 -43.02
CA ARG A 177 -28.14 -38.48 -43.63
C ARG A 177 -27.20 -37.78 -44.65
N SER A 178 -25.90 -37.82 -44.29
CA SER A 178 -24.87 -38.77 -44.82
C SER A 178 -23.77 -38.96 -43.73
N HIS A 179 -23.44 -40.15 -43.21
CA HIS A 179 -22.71 -41.33 -43.74
C HIS A 179 -21.26 -41.06 -44.20
N ALA A 180 -20.24 -41.88 -43.87
CA ALA A 180 -20.26 -43.30 -43.43
C ALA A 180 -19.20 -43.70 -42.36
N HIS A 181 -19.18 -45.00 -42.00
CA HIS A 181 -18.33 -45.72 -41.02
C HIS A 181 -16.80 -45.51 -41.19
N GLY A 182 -15.93 -45.71 -40.20
CA GLY A 182 -16.05 -46.26 -38.83
C GLY A 182 -14.64 -46.64 -38.30
N SER A 183 -14.39 -47.47 -37.28
CA SER A 183 -15.16 -48.02 -36.13
C SER A 183 -14.24 -49.04 -35.40
N GLY A 184 -14.30 -49.28 -34.08
CA GLY A 184 -15.20 -48.76 -33.03
C GLY A 184 -15.16 -49.63 -31.75
N LYS A 185 -16.24 -49.55 -30.96
CA LYS A 185 -16.63 -50.43 -29.82
C LYS A 185 -15.77 -50.38 -28.53
N GLU A 186 -16.33 -50.62 -27.34
CA GLU A 186 -17.71 -51.04 -27.00
C GLU A 186 -18.30 -50.29 -25.78
N GLU A 187 -19.62 -50.27 -25.66
CA GLU A 187 -20.35 -49.64 -24.56
C GLU A 187 -20.65 -50.58 -23.37
N LYS A 188 -21.17 -49.97 -22.30
CA LYS A 188 -22.10 -50.47 -21.27
C LYS A 188 -22.88 -51.75 -21.68
N MET A 189 -23.36 -52.61 -20.78
CA MET A 189 -24.35 -52.27 -19.73
C MET A 189 -24.79 -53.52 -18.89
N VAL A 190 -25.59 -53.30 -17.85
CA VAL A 190 -26.58 -54.22 -17.19
C VAL A 190 -26.14 -55.13 -16.00
N THR A 191 -26.94 -55.08 -14.92
CA THR A 191 -27.23 -56.06 -13.83
C THR A 191 -26.24 -56.47 -12.71
N ARG A 192 -26.63 -56.07 -11.47
CA ARG A 192 -26.96 -56.91 -10.27
C ARG A 192 -26.06 -58.10 -9.84
N LYS A 193 -25.46 -57.91 -8.64
CA LYS A 193 -25.71 -58.68 -7.39
C LYS A 193 -25.22 -60.15 -7.27
N GLN A 194 -24.01 -60.36 -6.72
CA GLN A 194 -23.64 -61.31 -5.64
C GLN A 194 -22.16 -61.08 -5.24
N LYS A 195 -21.83 -60.81 -3.97
CA LYS A 195 -21.38 -61.77 -2.93
C LYS A 195 -20.28 -62.74 -3.40
N ALA A 196 -19.04 -62.49 -2.97
CA ALA A 196 -17.86 -63.34 -3.21
C ALA A 196 -17.52 -64.21 -1.98
N ALA A 197 -16.72 -65.26 -2.20
CA ALA A 197 -16.06 -66.05 -1.17
C ALA A 197 -14.65 -66.48 -1.62
N GLU A 198 -13.71 -66.35 -0.67
CA GLU A 198 -12.43 -67.05 -0.46
C GLU A 198 -11.74 -67.85 -1.60
N ALA A 199 -10.48 -67.49 -1.88
CA ALA A 199 -9.35 -68.43 -1.95
C ALA A 199 -8.05 -67.68 -1.60
N GLU A 200 -7.10 -68.35 -0.93
CA GLU A 200 -5.85 -67.77 -0.42
C GLU A 200 -4.63 -68.06 -1.30
N ALA A 201 -3.54 -67.29 -1.13
CA ALA A 201 -2.18 -67.83 -0.92
C ALA A 201 -1.13 -66.75 -0.57
N ALA A 202 -0.43 -66.92 0.57
CA ALA A 202 1.00 -66.62 0.85
C ALA A 202 1.65 -65.25 0.46
N GLN A 203 2.56 -64.64 1.23
CA GLN A 203 3.17 -64.97 2.54
C GLN A 203 3.83 -63.71 3.14
N SER A 204 3.98 -63.65 4.46
CA SER A 204 4.78 -62.62 5.18
C SER A 204 6.15 -63.16 5.62
N PRO A 205 7.08 -62.30 6.06
CA PRO A 205 7.60 -62.52 7.41
C PRO A 205 7.95 -61.28 8.26
N LYS A 206 7.45 -61.33 9.51
CA LYS A 206 8.05 -60.87 10.79
C LYS A 206 8.11 -59.37 11.18
N LYS A 207 7.70 -59.13 12.44
CA LYS A 207 7.92 -57.93 13.25
C LYS A 207 9.26 -58.01 14.02
N ALA A 208 9.69 -56.88 14.58
CA ALA A 208 10.43 -56.81 15.84
C ALA A 208 9.52 -56.23 16.95
N LYS A 209 9.87 -56.44 18.23
CA LYS A 209 9.20 -55.83 19.39
C LYS A 209 9.81 -54.46 19.71
N VAL A 210 8.99 -53.57 20.28
CA VAL A 210 9.34 -52.76 21.45
C VAL A 210 8.28 -53.11 22.53
N GLU A 211 8.55 -52.82 23.79
CA GLU A 211 7.90 -53.47 24.94
C GLU A 211 6.77 -52.63 25.54
N ASP A 212 5.87 -53.30 26.28
CA ASP A 212 4.85 -52.67 27.10
C ASP A 212 5.49 -52.23 28.42
N ASP A 213 5.37 -50.94 28.77
CA ASP A 213 5.47 -50.47 30.16
C ASP A 213 4.04 -50.24 30.67
N GLU A 214 3.70 -50.84 31.82
CA GLU A 214 2.35 -50.83 32.39
C GLU A 214 2.11 -49.54 33.21
N GLU A 215 1.66 -48.45 32.56
CA GLU A 215 1.07 -47.33 33.31
C GLU A 215 -0.37 -47.66 33.77
N GLU A 216 -0.63 -47.44 35.06
CA GLU A 216 -1.85 -47.88 35.73
C GLU A 216 -3.12 -47.16 35.25
N GLN A 217 -4.24 -47.88 35.26
CA GLN A 217 -5.57 -47.32 35.00
C GLN A 217 -6.00 -46.36 36.13
N ASN A 218 -5.72 -45.06 35.99
CA ASN A 218 -6.36 -44.03 36.79
C ASN A 218 -7.38 -43.24 35.95
N GLY A 219 -8.66 -43.55 36.14
CA GLY A 219 -9.73 -43.13 35.24
C GLY A 219 -10.21 -41.70 35.45
N GLN A 220 -9.59 -40.73 34.77
CA GLN A 220 -10.24 -39.44 34.51
C GLN A 220 -11.10 -39.50 33.24
N HIS A 221 -12.41 -39.36 33.40
CA HIS A 221 -13.33 -39.09 32.28
C HIS A 221 -12.94 -37.74 31.64
N LYS A 222 -12.36 -37.75 30.43
CA LYS A 222 -12.31 -36.54 29.61
C LYS A 222 -13.74 -36.18 29.20
N LYS A 223 -14.31 -35.18 29.88
CA LYS A 223 -15.57 -34.53 29.47
C LYS A 223 -15.48 -34.06 28.02
N SER A 224 -16.56 -34.19 27.28
CA SER A 224 -16.68 -33.66 25.92
C SER A 224 -16.66 -32.13 25.90
N THR A 225 -16.35 -31.55 24.73
CA THR A 225 -16.31 -30.10 24.56
C THR A 225 -17.68 -29.45 24.78
N GLU A 226 -18.78 -30.15 24.45
CA GLU A 226 -20.14 -29.71 24.78
C GLU A 226 -20.43 -29.76 26.29
N GLU A 227 -19.99 -30.79 27.02
CA GLU A 227 -20.14 -30.87 28.48
C GLU A 227 -19.36 -29.77 29.21
N VAL A 228 -18.10 -29.53 28.84
CA VAL A 228 -17.27 -28.47 29.46
C VAL A 228 -17.88 -27.07 29.23
N LYS A 229 -18.53 -26.84 28.08
CA LYS A 229 -19.27 -25.59 27.83
C LYS A 229 -20.52 -25.47 28.71
N ALA A 230 -21.30 -26.53 28.85
CA ALA A 230 -22.48 -26.53 29.72
C ALA A 230 -22.11 -26.31 31.21
N ASP A 231 -21.01 -26.93 31.66
CA ASP A 231 -20.44 -26.69 32.99
C ASP A 231 -20.02 -25.22 33.16
N PHE A 232 -19.33 -24.63 32.17
CA PHE A 232 -18.91 -23.23 32.21
C PHE A 232 -20.09 -22.26 32.23
N GLU A 233 -21.14 -22.48 31.43
CA GLU A 233 -22.34 -21.65 31.47
C GLU A 233 -23.11 -21.74 32.80
N MET A 234 -23.07 -22.90 33.47
CA MET A 234 -23.64 -23.08 34.81
C MET A 234 -22.79 -22.36 35.87
N PHE A 235 -21.45 -22.47 35.75
CA PHE A 235 -20.48 -21.79 36.60
C PHE A 235 -20.59 -20.26 36.51
N CYS A 236 -20.73 -19.71 35.31
CA CYS A 236 -20.91 -18.27 35.10
C CYS A 236 -22.21 -17.76 35.73
N ARG A 237 -23.32 -18.52 35.64
CA ARG A 237 -24.58 -18.19 36.33
C ARG A 237 -24.39 -18.19 37.85
N ALA A 238 -23.85 -19.26 38.43
CA ALA A 238 -23.66 -19.38 39.87
C ALA A 238 -22.71 -18.30 40.45
N THR A 239 -21.66 -17.92 39.72
CA THR A 239 -20.73 -16.87 40.16
C THR A 239 -21.34 -15.47 40.05
N SER A 240 -22.08 -15.15 38.98
CA SER A 240 -22.78 -13.86 38.85
C SER A 240 -23.94 -13.68 39.86
N GLU A 241 -24.55 -14.77 40.33
CA GLU A 241 -25.59 -14.73 41.37
C GLU A 241 -25.04 -14.54 42.80
N HIS A 242 -23.74 -14.76 43.02
CA HIS A 242 -23.16 -14.89 44.38
C HIS A 242 -21.89 -14.08 44.64
N LEU A 243 -21.28 -13.46 43.62
CA LEU A 243 -20.15 -12.53 43.76
C LEU A 243 -20.53 -11.17 43.18
N SER A 244 -20.30 -10.10 43.95
CA SER A 244 -20.40 -8.73 43.42
C SER A 244 -19.18 -8.38 42.55
N ILE A 245 -19.33 -7.42 41.64
CA ILE A 245 -18.24 -7.01 40.74
C ILE A 245 -17.00 -6.52 41.51
N GLN A 246 -17.20 -5.82 42.64
CA GLN A 246 -16.09 -5.41 43.52
C GLN A 246 -15.31 -6.62 44.06
N GLN A 247 -16.01 -7.66 44.48
CA GLN A 247 -15.39 -8.93 44.91
C GLN A 247 -14.68 -9.65 43.75
N MET A 248 -15.19 -9.56 42.52
CA MET A 248 -14.50 -10.08 41.34
C MET A 248 -13.20 -9.32 41.04
N ARG A 249 -13.17 -7.98 41.22
CA ARG A 249 -11.93 -7.17 41.11
C ARG A 249 -10.89 -7.59 42.15
N GLU A 250 -11.31 -7.77 43.42
CA GLU A 250 -10.44 -8.25 44.50
C GLU A 250 -9.90 -9.67 44.27
N ILE A 251 -10.69 -10.56 43.65
CA ILE A 251 -10.24 -11.90 43.22
C ILE A 251 -9.19 -11.80 42.10
N LEU A 252 -9.38 -10.93 41.12
CA LEU A 252 -8.43 -10.73 40.01
C LEU A 252 -7.08 -10.20 40.54
N GLU A 253 -7.11 -9.19 41.42
CA GLU A 253 -5.92 -8.65 42.08
C GLU A 253 -5.18 -9.69 42.90
N ALA A 254 -5.88 -10.51 43.68
CA ALA A 254 -5.28 -11.59 44.49
C ALA A 254 -4.54 -12.65 43.65
N ASN A 255 -4.84 -12.76 42.35
CA ASN A 255 -4.19 -13.70 41.41
C ASN A 255 -3.21 -13.01 40.44
N GLY A 256 -2.92 -11.71 40.65
CA GLY A 256 -2.03 -10.92 39.79
C GLY A 256 -2.59 -10.67 38.38
N GLN A 257 -3.91 -10.70 38.22
CA GLN A 257 -4.63 -10.53 36.96
C GLN A 257 -5.16 -9.09 36.85
N ASP A 258 -5.62 -8.67 35.67
CA ASP A 258 -6.13 -7.31 35.51
C ASP A 258 -7.55 -7.15 36.09
N SER A 259 -7.73 -6.19 37.01
CA SER A 259 -9.02 -5.84 37.62
C SER A 259 -9.65 -4.56 37.06
N THR A 260 -9.02 -3.93 36.06
CA THR A 260 -9.46 -2.65 35.49
C THR A 260 -10.52 -2.84 34.39
N GLY A 261 -11.10 -1.73 33.92
CA GLY A 261 -12.14 -1.73 32.89
C GLY A 261 -13.58 -1.74 33.45
N GLY A 262 -14.55 -1.75 32.55
CA GLY A 262 -15.98 -1.81 32.87
C GLY A 262 -16.43 -3.16 33.39
N ASP A 263 -17.61 -3.21 34.00
CA ASP A 263 -18.10 -4.40 34.71
C ASP A 263 -18.32 -5.58 33.75
N ASP A 264 -18.78 -5.32 32.52
CA ASP A 264 -18.94 -6.30 31.43
C ASP A 264 -17.61 -6.95 30.98
N ALA A 265 -16.46 -6.33 31.27
CA ALA A 265 -15.13 -6.90 31.01
C ALA A 265 -14.59 -7.67 32.22
N VAL A 266 -14.85 -7.17 33.44
CA VAL A 266 -14.37 -7.79 34.69
C VAL A 266 -15.04 -9.13 34.97
N VAL A 267 -16.36 -9.23 34.76
CA VAL A 267 -17.13 -10.45 35.04
C VAL A 267 -16.63 -11.67 34.24
N PRO A 268 -16.57 -11.65 32.90
CA PRO A 268 -16.09 -12.81 32.12
C PRO A 268 -14.60 -13.09 32.35
N ARG A 269 -13.77 -12.06 32.58
CA ARG A 269 -12.34 -12.23 32.90
C ARG A 269 -12.17 -12.96 34.23
N CYS A 270 -12.93 -12.58 35.26
CA CYS A 270 -12.93 -13.28 36.56
C CYS A 270 -13.46 -14.72 36.43
N GLN A 271 -14.49 -14.95 35.62
CA GLN A 271 -15.08 -16.29 35.41
C GLN A 271 -14.14 -17.24 34.68
N ASP A 272 -13.43 -16.77 33.65
CA ASP A 272 -12.39 -17.53 32.97
C ASP A 272 -11.27 -17.98 33.94
N ILE A 273 -10.75 -17.04 34.72
CA ILE A 273 -9.65 -17.29 35.67
C ILE A 273 -10.09 -18.22 36.82
N LEU A 274 -11.34 -18.11 37.28
CA LEU A 274 -11.87 -18.96 38.34
C LEU A 274 -12.20 -20.40 37.88
N PHE A 275 -12.43 -20.62 36.57
CA PHE A 275 -12.80 -21.94 36.02
C PHE A 275 -11.61 -22.68 35.37
N TYR A 276 -10.81 -21.98 34.56
CA TYR A 276 -9.66 -22.55 33.84
C TYR A 276 -8.31 -22.25 34.52
N GLY A 277 -8.28 -21.39 35.56
CA GLY A 277 -7.07 -20.99 36.28
C GLY A 277 -6.42 -19.69 35.77
N PRO A 278 -5.50 -19.07 36.52
CA PRO A 278 -4.95 -17.75 36.17
C PRO A 278 -4.16 -17.77 34.86
N LEU A 279 -4.36 -16.76 34.01
CA LEU A 279 -3.58 -16.58 32.78
C LEU A 279 -2.12 -16.25 33.11
N ASP A 280 -1.20 -16.73 32.27
CA ASP A 280 0.20 -16.34 32.32
C ASP A 280 0.52 -15.27 31.26
N GLY A 281 1.73 -14.69 31.34
CA GLY A 281 2.17 -13.64 30.41
C GLY A 281 2.29 -14.12 28.96
N CYS A 282 2.09 -13.21 28.02
CA CYS A 282 2.35 -13.45 26.61
C CYS A 282 3.85 -13.76 26.38
N HIS A 283 4.18 -14.94 25.85
CA HIS A 283 5.56 -15.35 25.58
C HIS A 283 6.31 -14.48 24.55
N THR A 284 5.60 -13.60 23.84
CA THR A 284 6.14 -12.72 22.81
C THR A 284 6.65 -11.40 23.38
N CYS A 285 5.90 -10.74 24.28
CA CYS A 285 6.26 -9.43 24.85
C CYS A 285 6.19 -9.34 26.39
N GLY A 286 5.75 -10.39 27.08
CA GLY A 286 5.47 -10.36 28.53
C GLY A 286 4.15 -9.69 28.92
N GLY A 287 3.40 -9.15 27.96
CA GLY A 287 2.12 -8.48 28.18
C GLY A 287 1.00 -9.40 28.69
N LYS A 288 -0.07 -8.79 29.22
CA LYS A 288 -1.25 -9.52 29.69
C LYS A 288 -2.03 -10.12 28.49
N LEU A 289 -2.69 -11.24 28.73
CA LEU A 289 -3.65 -11.85 27.81
C LEU A 289 -5.08 -11.58 28.30
N GLU A 290 -6.01 -11.35 27.38
CA GLU A 290 -7.42 -11.11 27.68
C GLU A 290 -8.34 -11.89 26.75
N VAL A 291 -9.54 -12.26 27.24
CA VAL A 291 -10.53 -13.01 26.47
C VAL A 291 -11.19 -12.09 25.43
N SER A 292 -11.04 -12.43 24.15
CA SER A 292 -11.68 -11.76 23.02
C SER A 292 -12.51 -12.79 22.24
N GLY A 293 -13.79 -12.89 22.63
CA GLY A 293 -14.74 -13.84 22.05
C GLY A 293 -14.39 -15.31 22.34
N VAL A 294 -13.77 -15.99 21.37
CA VAL A 294 -13.36 -17.41 21.45
C VAL A 294 -11.83 -17.57 21.48
N ASN A 295 -11.10 -16.46 21.44
CA ASN A 295 -9.65 -16.39 21.45
C ASN A 295 -9.18 -15.56 22.67
N TYR A 296 -7.89 -15.58 22.93
CA TYR A 296 -7.20 -14.73 23.90
C TYR A 296 -6.25 -13.84 23.10
N THR A 297 -6.30 -12.53 23.28
CA THR A 297 -5.45 -11.54 22.61
C THR A 297 -4.48 -10.92 23.62
N CYS A 298 -3.29 -10.55 23.18
CA CYS A 298 -2.37 -9.78 24.01
C CYS A 298 -2.70 -8.28 23.94
N ASN A 299 -2.82 -7.64 25.10
CA ASN A 299 -3.02 -6.20 25.22
C ASN A 299 -1.73 -5.48 25.68
N GLY A 300 -0.56 -6.09 25.44
CA GLY A 300 0.74 -5.50 25.73
C GLY A 300 1.49 -5.09 24.46
N ASP A 301 2.50 -4.24 24.63
CA ASP A 301 3.26 -3.64 23.54
C ASP A 301 4.48 -4.49 23.14
N TYR A 302 4.87 -4.47 21.87
CA TYR A 302 6.07 -5.16 21.38
C TYR A 302 7.26 -4.18 21.24
N SER A 303 7.00 -2.94 20.85
CA SER A 303 7.98 -1.85 20.75
C SER A 303 7.31 -0.50 21.00
N GLU A 304 8.06 0.60 21.00
CA GLU A 304 7.46 1.94 21.01
C GLU A 304 6.66 2.28 19.73
N TRP A 305 6.76 1.43 18.70
CA TRP A 305 6.03 1.55 17.43
C TRP A 305 4.74 0.74 17.40
N SER A 306 4.77 -0.50 17.90
CA SER A 306 3.71 -1.50 17.68
C SER A 306 3.18 -2.19 18.94
N SER A 307 1.86 -2.39 18.97
CA SER A 307 1.21 -3.28 19.94
C SER A 307 1.40 -4.75 19.53
N CYS A 308 1.38 -5.67 20.49
CA CYS A 308 1.60 -7.09 20.21
C CYS A 308 0.38 -7.74 19.56
N ILE A 309 0.53 -8.23 18.32
CA ILE A 309 -0.55 -8.90 17.57
C ILE A 309 -0.85 -10.35 18.03
N PHE A 310 -0.28 -10.81 19.15
CA PHE A 310 -0.39 -12.21 19.56
C PHE A 310 -1.83 -12.59 19.93
N SER A 311 -2.32 -13.68 19.33
CA SER A 311 -3.59 -14.31 19.68
C SER A 311 -3.50 -15.83 19.70
N THR A 312 -4.24 -16.47 20.60
CA THR A 312 -4.27 -17.92 20.77
C THR A 312 -5.65 -18.40 21.26
N ARG A 313 -5.99 -19.67 21.01
CA ARG A 313 -7.19 -20.31 21.58
C ARG A 313 -6.88 -21.09 22.87
N THR A 314 -5.61 -21.40 23.07
CA THR A 314 -5.04 -22.10 24.23
C THR A 314 -3.96 -21.21 24.84
N PRO A 315 -4.32 -20.32 25.79
CA PRO A 315 -3.35 -19.43 26.43
C PRO A 315 -2.47 -20.21 27.40
N PRO A 316 -1.22 -19.77 27.64
CA PRO A 316 -0.48 -20.22 28.81
C PRO A 316 -1.22 -19.81 30.09
N ARG A 317 -1.24 -20.70 31.08
CA ARG A 317 -1.87 -20.50 32.39
C ARG A 317 -0.90 -20.94 33.47
N LYS A 318 -1.07 -20.41 34.68
CA LYS A 318 -0.19 -20.68 35.82
C LYS A 318 -0.58 -21.99 36.51
N ASP A 319 0.44 -22.77 36.84
CA ASP A 319 0.33 -23.98 37.67
C ASP A 319 0.11 -23.66 39.17
N ASP A 320 0.00 -22.38 39.54
CA ASP A 320 -0.36 -21.96 40.89
C ASP A 320 -1.85 -22.28 41.20
N PRO A 321 -2.18 -22.70 42.44
CA PRO A 321 -3.56 -22.74 42.92
C PRO A 321 -4.21 -21.34 42.94
N ILE A 322 -5.50 -21.26 42.63
CA ILE A 322 -6.23 -19.99 42.64
C ILE A 322 -6.25 -19.42 44.08
N VAL A 323 -5.81 -18.16 44.23
CA VAL A 323 -5.88 -17.43 45.49
C VAL A 323 -7.30 -16.90 45.68
N LEU A 324 -8.02 -17.46 46.66
CA LEU A 324 -9.38 -17.05 47.00
C LEU A 324 -9.38 -16.21 48.29
N PRO A 325 -9.77 -14.92 48.24
CA PRO A 325 -9.91 -14.06 49.42
C PRO A 325 -10.85 -14.63 50.50
N ASP A 326 -10.67 -14.22 51.75
CA ASP A 326 -11.39 -14.82 52.89
C ASP A 326 -12.92 -14.67 52.80
N PHE A 327 -13.45 -13.60 52.18
CA PHE A 327 -14.89 -13.46 51.97
C PHE A 327 -15.46 -14.57 51.07
N VAL A 328 -14.69 -15.10 50.12
CA VAL A 328 -15.13 -16.17 49.21
C VAL A 328 -15.37 -17.46 49.99
N LYS A 329 -14.56 -17.72 51.02
CA LYS A 329 -14.60 -18.94 51.86
C LYS A 329 -15.89 -19.07 52.68
N HIS A 330 -16.69 -18.00 52.75
CA HIS A 330 -17.98 -17.93 53.43
C HIS A 330 -19.18 -17.72 52.47
N SER A 331 -18.94 -17.77 51.15
CA SER A 331 -19.97 -17.59 50.11
C SER A 331 -20.64 -18.90 49.70
N ALA A 332 -21.82 -18.82 49.06
CA ALA A 332 -22.51 -20.00 48.53
C ALA A 332 -21.76 -20.71 47.37
N VAL A 333 -20.83 -20.01 46.70
CA VAL A 333 -19.95 -20.61 45.67
C VAL A 333 -18.65 -21.18 46.24
N ALA A 334 -18.42 -21.12 47.56
CA ALA A 334 -17.16 -21.53 48.17
C ALA A 334 -16.75 -22.98 47.83
N ASP A 335 -17.69 -23.91 47.72
CA ASP A 335 -17.40 -25.31 47.39
C ASP A 335 -17.20 -25.53 45.89
N LEU A 336 -18.03 -24.91 45.05
CA LEU A 336 -17.90 -24.90 43.58
C LEU A 336 -16.58 -24.25 43.10
N LEU A 337 -16.03 -23.30 43.85
CA LEU A 337 -14.71 -22.71 43.58
C LEU A 337 -13.54 -23.56 44.11
N LYS A 338 -13.73 -24.38 45.16
CA LYS A 338 -12.71 -25.36 45.59
C LYS A 338 -12.50 -26.44 44.53
N GLU A 339 -13.56 -26.88 43.85
CA GLU A 339 -13.48 -27.87 42.77
C GLU A 339 -12.57 -27.43 41.61
N HIS A 340 -12.36 -26.13 41.40
CA HIS A 340 -11.52 -25.57 40.33
C HIS A 340 -10.16 -25.04 40.83
N GLN A 341 -9.92 -25.11 42.15
CA GLN A 341 -8.73 -24.52 42.78
C GLN A 341 -7.44 -25.30 42.48
N ASP A 342 -7.49 -26.63 42.51
CA ASP A 342 -6.38 -27.53 42.15
C ASP A 342 -6.22 -27.61 40.62
N VAL A 343 -4.98 -27.54 40.14
CA VAL A 343 -4.63 -27.67 38.71
C VAL A 343 -5.14 -28.99 38.13
N LYS A 344 -5.18 -30.07 38.93
CA LYS A 344 -5.57 -31.42 38.49
C LYS A 344 -7.08 -31.63 38.29
N SER A 345 -7.92 -30.71 38.78
CA SER A 345 -9.37 -30.76 38.62
C SER A 345 -9.93 -29.70 37.65
N ARG A 346 -9.14 -28.69 37.28
CA ARG A 346 -9.50 -27.72 36.23
C ARG A 346 -9.78 -28.44 34.90
N PRO A 347 -10.87 -28.11 34.19
CA PRO A 347 -11.06 -28.56 32.82
C PRO A 347 -9.90 -28.09 31.94
N SER A 348 -9.31 -29.00 31.16
CA SER A 348 -8.37 -28.59 30.12
C SER A 348 -9.10 -27.69 29.12
N GLY A 349 -8.70 -26.41 29.04
CA GLY A 349 -9.31 -25.41 28.16
C GLY A 349 -9.46 -25.94 26.73
N PRO A 350 -10.53 -25.55 26.02
CA PRO A 350 -11.18 -26.33 24.95
C PRO A 350 -10.18 -26.92 23.95
N SER A 351 -9.82 -28.19 24.19
CA SER A 351 -8.79 -28.88 23.41
C SER A 351 -9.23 -28.96 21.95
N ALA A 352 -8.34 -28.58 21.02
CA ALA A 352 -8.61 -28.51 19.58
C ALA A 352 -9.48 -29.68 19.10
N SER A 353 -10.74 -29.36 18.79
CA SER A 353 -11.78 -30.36 18.62
C SER A 353 -11.49 -31.27 17.42
N THR A 354 -11.68 -32.58 17.57
CA THR A 354 -11.70 -33.52 16.44
C THR A 354 -12.96 -33.40 15.58
N ASP A 355 -13.82 -32.40 15.85
CA ASP A 355 -14.81 -31.92 14.91
C ASP A 355 -14.14 -31.46 13.62
N LYS A 356 -14.81 -31.75 12.50
CA LYS A 356 -14.33 -31.36 11.18
C LYS A 356 -14.41 -29.83 11.04
N PRO A 357 -13.42 -29.15 10.44
CA PRO A 357 -13.26 -27.69 10.54
C PRO A 357 -14.46 -26.86 10.05
N PHE A 358 -15.32 -27.39 9.18
CA PHE A 358 -16.50 -26.67 8.69
C PHE A 358 -17.83 -27.21 9.24
N LYS A 359 -17.83 -28.00 10.33
CA LYS A 359 -19.04 -28.59 10.94
C LYS A 359 -20.12 -27.53 11.16
N GLY A 360 -21.22 -27.65 10.42
CA GLY A 360 -22.38 -26.74 10.50
C GLY A 360 -22.29 -25.49 9.63
N MET A 361 -21.16 -25.21 8.99
CA MET A 361 -21.00 -24.05 8.11
C MET A 361 -21.64 -24.28 6.74
N MET A 362 -22.40 -23.29 6.27
CA MET A 362 -22.85 -23.16 4.89
C MET A 362 -21.92 -22.20 4.15
N ILE A 363 -21.17 -22.71 3.18
CA ILE A 363 -20.11 -21.95 2.48
C ILE A 363 -20.54 -21.78 1.02
N SER A 364 -20.52 -20.56 0.47
CA SER A 364 -20.71 -20.37 -0.98
C SER A 364 -19.37 -20.23 -1.70
N LEU A 365 -19.33 -20.59 -2.98
CA LEU A 365 -18.16 -20.49 -3.85
C LEU A 365 -18.49 -19.61 -5.06
N ALA A 366 -17.57 -18.71 -5.43
CA ALA A 366 -17.67 -17.85 -6.62
C ALA A 366 -16.31 -17.65 -7.32
N GLY A 367 -16.38 -17.14 -8.55
CA GLY A 367 -15.21 -16.90 -9.42
C GLY A 367 -14.58 -18.15 -10.04
N ARG A 368 -13.32 -18.02 -10.47
CA ARG A 368 -12.43 -19.14 -10.86
C ARG A 368 -11.42 -19.41 -9.74
N LEU A 369 -11.76 -20.33 -8.85
CA LEU A 369 -10.83 -20.87 -7.83
C LEU A 369 -9.73 -21.73 -8.48
N SER A 370 -8.58 -21.88 -7.82
CA SER A 370 -7.40 -22.65 -8.29
C SER A 370 -7.67 -24.14 -8.55
N ARG A 371 -8.79 -24.65 -8.02
CA ARG A 371 -9.34 -25.98 -8.26
C ARG A 371 -10.85 -25.85 -8.49
N THR A 372 -11.43 -26.79 -9.25
CA THR A 372 -12.84 -26.72 -9.63
C THR A 372 -13.78 -26.66 -8.42
N HIS A 373 -14.93 -25.99 -8.56
CA HIS A 373 -15.91 -25.90 -7.47
C HIS A 373 -16.39 -27.28 -6.98
N GLN A 374 -16.37 -28.32 -7.84
CA GLN A 374 -16.66 -29.69 -7.42
C GLN A 374 -15.55 -30.30 -6.55
N TYR A 375 -14.28 -29.99 -6.81
CA TYR A 375 -13.17 -30.36 -5.91
C TYR A 375 -13.34 -29.70 -4.54
N TRP A 376 -13.55 -28.38 -4.53
CA TRP A 376 -13.69 -27.64 -3.26
C TRP A 376 -14.94 -28.06 -2.49
N LYS A 377 -16.07 -28.29 -3.18
CA LYS A 377 -17.27 -28.90 -2.59
C LYS A 377 -17.00 -30.26 -1.95
N ASN A 378 -16.37 -31.18 -2.67
CA ASN A 378 -15.99 -32.49 -2.13
C ASN A 378 -15.07 -32.36 -0.89
N LYS A 379 -14.14 -31.39 -0.90
CA LYS A 379 -13.28 -31.08 0.27
C LYS A 379 -14.09 -30.53 1.44
N ILE A 380 -14.97 -29.54 1.22
CA ILE A 380 -15.79 -28.89 2.27
C ILE A 380 -16.73 -29.91 2.91
N GLU A 381 -17.45 -30.69 2.10
CA GLU A 381 -18.41 -31.71 2.57
C GLU A 381 -17.71 -32.85 3.31
N LYS A 382 -16.52 -33.29 2.85
CA LYS A 382 -15.66 -34.23 3.59
C LYS A 382 -15.30 -33.69 4.98
N HIS A 383 -15.03 -32.39 5.08
CA HIS A 383 -14.66 -31.68 6.31
C HIS A 383 -15.85 -30.96 7.01
N GLY A 384 -17.08 -31.45 6.81
CA GLY A 384 -18.23 -31.18 7.68
C GLY A 384 -19.10 -29.97 7.31
N GLY A 385 -18.69 -29.19 6.31
CA GLY A 385 -19.47 -28.05 5.81
C GLY A 385 -20.42 -28.46 4.69
N LYS A 386 -21.21 -27.50 4.22
CA LYS A 386 -22.17 -27.68 3.12
C LYS A 386 -22.00 -26.56 2.11
N VAL A 387 -21.79 -26.89 0.83
CA VAL A 387 -21.72 -25.86 -0.21
C VAL A 387 -23.12 -25.41 -0.63
N VAL A 388 -23.36 -24.10 -0.59
CA VAL A 388 -24.64 -23.46 -0.96
C VAL A 388 -24.51 -22.61 -2.23
N ASN A 389 -25.54 -22.67 -3.09
CA ASN A 389 -25.53 -21.98 -4.38
C ASN A 389 -26.01 -20.52 -4.31
N SER A 390 -26.74 -20.13 -3.27
CA SER A 390 -27.13 -18.75 -2.96
C SER A 390 -26.28 -18.22 -1.80
N ILE A 391 -26.19 -16.90 -1.66
CA ILE A 391 -25.47 -16.21 -0.60
C ILE A 391 -26.37 -16.05 0.64
N ILE A 392 -27.69 -15.88 0.44
CA ILE A 392 -28.69 -15.80 1.53
C ILE A 392 -28.57 -17.04 2.44
N GLY A 393 -28.08 -16.82 3.67
CA GLY A 393 -27.84 -17.87 4.68
C GLY A 393 -26.48 -18.57 4.60
N ALA A 394 -25.52 -18.08 3.81
CA ALA A 394 -24.12 -18.52 3.88
C ALA A 394 -23.39 -17.86 5.06
N ASN A 395 -22.44 -18.59 5.66
CA ASN A 395 -21.53 -18.09 6.70
C ASN A 395 -20.35 -17.30 6.11
N CYS A 396 -19.94 -17.63 4.87
CA CYS A 396 -18.96 -16.88 4.09
C CYS A 396 -19.09 -17.21 2.59
N LEU A 397 -18.61 -16.29 1.76
CA LEU A 397 -18.33 -16.51 0.34
C LEU A 397 -16.83 -16.76 0.18
N VAL A 398 -16.42 -17.83 -0.49
CA VAL A 398 -15.01 -18.06 -0.86
C VAL A 398 -14.78 -17.68 -2.31
N VAL A 399 -13.76 -16.86 -2.53
CA VAL A 399 -13.36 -16.31 -3.84
C VAL A 399 -11.88 -16.54 -4.12
N SER A 400 -11.53 -16.43 -5.40
CA SER A 400 -10.14 -16.34 -5.84
C SER A 400 -9.63 -14.91 -5.62
N PRO A 401 -8.35 -14.69 -5.25
CA PRO A 401 -7.75 -13.35 -5.22
C PRO A 401 -7.96 -12.57 -6.52
N ALA A 402 -7.97 -13.26 -7.67
CA ALA A 402 -8.21 -12.65 -8.98
C ALA A 402 -9.63 -12.07 -9.19
N GLU A 403 -10.62 -12.35 -8.33
CA GLU A 403 -11.92 -11.65 -8.37
C GLU A 403 -11.79 -10.17 -7.94
N ARG A 404 -10.77 -9.82 -7.13
CA ARG A 404 -10.40 -8.45 -6.70
C ARG A 404 -10.04 -7.57 -7.90
N GLU A 405 -9.33 -8.15 -8.87
CA GLU A 405 -8.86 -7.49 -10.10
C GLU A 405 -9.93 -7.38 -11.19
N ARG A 406 -10.96 -8.24 -11.13
CA ARG A 406 -11.96 -8.43 -12.20
C ARG A 406 -13.28 -7.70 -11.97
N GLY A 407 -13.36 -6.82 -10.98
CA GLY A 407 -14.57 -6.05 -10.65
C GLY A 407 -15.67 -6.82 -9.93
N GLY A 408 -15.42 -8.08 -9.53
CA GLY A 408 -16.32 -8.93 -8.76
C GLY A 408 -17.48 -9.57 -9.55
N SER A 409 -17.87 -10.78 -9.14
CA SER A 409 -19.06 -11.45 -9.64
C SER A 409 -20.34 -10.99 -8.92
N SER A 410 -21.52 -11.19 -9.51
CA SER A 410 -22.81 -10.75 -8.91
C SER A 410 -23.06 -11.30 -7.51
N LYS A 411 -22.53 -12.48 -7.21
CA LYS A 411 -22.50 -13.09 -5.87
C LYS A 411 -21.63 -12.36 -4.86
N LEU A 412 -20.54 -11.76 -5.31
CA LEU A 412 -19.65 -10.96 -4.48
C LEU A 412 -20.39 -9.68 -4.06
N ALA A 413 -21.11 -9.03 -4.98
CA ALA A 413 -22.00 -7.92 -4.66
C ALA A 413 -23.16 -8.33 -3.71
N GLU A 414 -23.86 -9.44 -3.97
CA GLU A 414 -24.91 -10.00 -3.09
C GLU A 414 -24.40 -10.23 -1.65
N ALA A 415 -23.16 -10.72 -1.50
CA ALA A 415 -22.55 -10.95 -0.19
C ALA A 415 -22.05 -9.66 0.49
N MET A 416 -21.62 -8.65 -0.28
CA MET A 416 -21.29 -7.33 0.27
C MET A 416 -22.53 -6.59 0.78
N GLU A 417 -23.65 -6.60 0.03
CA GLU A 417 -24.89 -5.94 0.44
C GLU A 417 -25.52 -6.58 1.70
N GLU A 418 -25.43 -7.90 1.85
CA GLU A 418 -25.92 -8.64 3.03
C GLU A 418 -24.88 -8.74 4.18
N GLY A 419 -23.70 -8.13 4.04
CA GLY A 419 -22.66 -8.11 5.09
C GLY A 419 -22.01 -9.46 5.41
N ILE A 420 -21.97 -10.38 4.44
CA ILE A 420 -21.47 -11.76 4.61
C ILE A 420 -19.96 -11.80 4.30
N PRO A 421 -19.09 -12.31 5.20
CA PRO A 421 -17.64 -12.33 5.01
C PRO A 421 -17.19 -12.99 3.70
N ILE A 422 -16.28 -12.33 2.96
CA ILE A 422 -15.81 -12.79 1.65
C ILE A 422 -14.32 -13.10 1.73
N VAL A 423 -13.95 -14.39 1.75
CA VAL A 423 -12.58 -14.83 2.06
C VAL A 423 -11.85 -15.43 0.86
N ARG A 424 -10.53 -15.23 0.81
CA ARG A 424 -9.66 -15.82 -0.21
C ARG A 424 -9.51 -17.33 -0.01
N GLU A 425 -9.39 -18.07 -1.11
CA GLU A 425 -9.39 -19.55 -1.07
C GLU A 425 -8.34 -20.22 -0.17
N ALA A 426 -7.24 -19.54 0.17
CA ALA A 426 -6.29 -20.00 1.18
C ALA A 426 -6.98 -20.35 2.52
N TRP A 427 -8.06 -19.65 2.88
CA TRP A 427 -8.86 -19.96 4.07
C TRP A 427 -9.34 -21.42 4.10
N LEU A 428 -9.71 -21.99 2.94
CA LEU A 428 -10.12 -23.39 2.82
C LEU A 428 -8.94 -24.36 2.93
N SER A 429 -7.75 -23.98 2.43
CA SER A 429 -6.53 -24.80 2.56
C SER A 429 -6.10 -24.87 4.02
N ASP A 430 -5.84 -23.71 4.61
CA ASP A 430 -5.28 -23.55 5.95
C ASP A 430 -6.22 -24.13 7.02
N SER A 431 -7.55 -23.93 6.88
CA SER A 431 -8.52 -24.52 7.80
C SER A 431 -8.56 -26.05 7.76
N ILE A 432 -8.23 -26.66 6.61
CA ILE A 432 -8.19 -28.11 6.46
C ILE A 432 -6.85 -28.68 6.96
N GLU A 433 -5.75 -27.96 6.77
CA GLU A 433 -4.42 -28.36 7.24
C GLU A 433 -4.28 -28.26 8.76
N LYS A 434 -4.65 -27.10 9.32
CA LYS A 434 -4.68 -26.85 10.78
C LYS A 434 -5.85 -27.54 11.49
N LYS A 435 -6.80 -28.08 10.72
CA LYS A 435 -8.00 -28.85 11.15
C LYS A 435 -9.04 -28.04 11.94
N GLU A 436 -8.90 -26.72 12.02
CA GLU A 436 -9.89 -25.81 12.62
C GLU A 436 -10.24 -24.69 11.63
N PRO A 437 -11.48 -24.13 11.66
CA PRO A 437 -11.82 -22.97 10.83
C PRO A 437 -10.95 -21.79 11.25
N GLN A 438 -10.22 -21.22 10.30
CA GLN A 438 -9.40 -20.02 10.55
C GLN A 438 -10.29 -18.79 10.77
N PRO A 439 -9.81 -17.76 11.50
CA PRO A 439 -10.47 -16.44 11.53
C PRO A 439 -10.80 -15.96 10.11
N LEU A 440 -12.06 -15.58 9.86
CA LEU A 440 -12.51 -15.19 8.51
C LEU A 440 -11.90 -13.83 8.11
N ASP A 441 -11.86 -12.90 9.04
CA ASP A 441 -11.22 -11.58 8.98
C ASP A 441 -9.75 -11.65 8.53
N ALA A 442 -8.95 -12.58 9.07
CA ALA A 442 -7.56 -12.75 8.68
C ALA A 442 -7.38 -13.21 7.22
N TYR A 443 -8.46 -13.70 6.57
CA TYR A 443 -8.50 -14.17 5.19
C TYR A 443 -9.48 -13.39 4.31
N ASP A 444 -10.03 -12.29 4.82
CA ASP A 444 -11.02 -11.46 4.13
C ASP A 444 -10.44 -10.78 2.86
N VAL A 445 -11.36 -10.36 2.00
CA VAL A 445 -11.16 -9.71 0.70
C VAL A 445 -12.01 -8.44 0.59
N VAL A 446 -12.96 -8.21 1.51
CA VAL A 446 -13.95 -7.11 1.44
C VAL A 446 -13.75 -5.97 2.43
N SER A 447 -12.93 -6.13 3.47
CA SER A 447 -12.41 -4.98 4.26
C SER A 447 -11.58 -3.99 3.41
N ASP A 448 -11.12 -4.42 2.23
CA ASP A 448 -10.55 -3.59 1.15
C ASP A 448 -11.60 -2.87 0.27
N LEU A 449 -12.89 -3.22 0.39
CA LEU A 449 -13.96 -2.90 -0.59
C LEU A 449 -15.22 -2.28 0.04
N ALA A 450 -15.21 -1.92 1.34
CA ALA A 450 -16.37 -1.47 2.10
C ALA A 450 -16.82 -0.01 1.78
N VAL A 451 -17.25 0.20 0.53
CA VAL A 451 -18.28 1.14 0.05
C VAL A 451 -18.51 2.43 0.86
N ASP A 452 -17.97 3.55 0.36
CA ASP A 452 -18.83 4.72 0.10
C ASP A 452 -18.46 5.49 -1.18
N ALA A 453 -18.22 4.74 -2.26
CA ALA A 453 -18.17 5.27 -3.62
C ALA A 453 -19.12 4.45 -4.51
N ARG A 454 -20.27 5.03 -4.88
CA ARG A 454 -21.24 4.41 -5.80
C ARG A 454 -20.71 4.33 -7.23
N LYS A 455 -19.80 3.39 -7.50
CA LYS A 455 -19.29 3.15 -8.85
C LYS A 455 -20.36 2.49 -9.71
N ILE A 456 -20.73 3.21 -10.76
CA ILE A 456 -21.51 2.73 -11.91
C ILE A 456 -20.76 1.53 -12.53
N PRO A 457 -21.44 0.45 -12.98
CA PRO A 457 -20.77 -0.74 -13.55
C PRO A 457 -19.82 -0.40 -14.69
N LEU A 458 -18.75 -1.20 -14.88
CA LEU A 458 -17.68 -0.91 -15.85
C LEU A 458 -18.19 -0.68 -17.29
N TYR A 459 -19.20 -1.44 -17.73
CA TYR A 459 -19.84 -1.30 -19.05
C TYR A 459 -20.82 -0.11 -19.16
N GLN A 460 -21.04 0.62 -18.06
CA GLN A 460 -21.82 1.86 -17.98
C GLN A 460 -20.94 3.07 -17.63
N GLN A 461 -19.62 2.89 -17.47
CA GLN A 461 -18.69 4.01 -17.34
C GLN A 461 -18.59 4.73 -18.69
N ASP A 462 -18.94 6.02 -18.69
CA ASP A 462 -18.59 6.90 -19.80
C ASP A 462 -17.06 7.08 -19.81
N SER A 463 -16.41 6.80 -20.94
CA SER A 463 -14.95 6.83 -21.07
C SER A 463 -14.41 8.26 -21.26
N SER A 464 -15.05 9.23 -20.62
CA SER A 464 -14.75 10.65 -20.74
C SER A 464 -13.74 11.11 -19.68
N GLU A 465 -12.97 12.15 -20.00
CA GLU A 465 -11.89 12.68 -19.14
C GLU A 465 -12.42 13.07 -17.74
N GLU A 466 -13.68 13.49 -17.66
CA GLU A 466 -14.34 13.93 -16.43
C GLU A 466 -14.67 12.75 -15.48
N ALA A 467 -14.83 11.53 -16.01
CA ALA A 467 -15.01 10.32 -15.20
C ALA A 467 -13.70 9.90 -14.50
N LEU A 468 -12.55 10.05 -15.18
CA LEU A 468 -11.22 9.80 -14.60
C LEU A 468 -10.87 10.83 -13.53
N GLU A 469 -11.09 12.12 -13.79
CA GLU A 469 -10.92 13.19 -12.80
C GLU A 469 -11.80 12.97 -11.55
N THR A 470 -12.97 12.33 -11.70
CA THR A 470 -13.89 12.00 -10.58
C THR A 470 -13.46 10.76 -9.77
N ILE A 471 -12.65 9.85 -10.32
CA ILE A 471 -12.25 8.60 -9.65
C ILE A 471 -11.05 8.81 -8.71
N MET A 472 -10.23 9.83 -8.94
CA MET A 472 -8.91 9.97 -8.33
C MET A 472 -8.90 11.17 -7.37
N ALA A 473 -8.86 10.90 -6.06
CA ALA A 473 -8.93 11.93 -5.02
C ALA A 473 -7.81 12.98 -5.16
N GLU A 474 -8.16 14.26 -5.05
CA GLU A 474 -7.22 15.38 -5.23
C GLU A 474 -6.32 15.56 -4.02
N LEU A 475 -5.01 15.70 -4.24
CA LEU A 475 -4.03 15.94 -3.18
C LEU A 475 -4.35 17.23 -2.39
N LYS A 476 -4.62 17.10 -1.09
CA LYS A 476 -5.13 18.15 -0.19
C LYS A 476 -4.03 18.98 0.46
N VAL A 477 -2.93 18.34 0.85
CA VAL A 477 -1.67 19.00 1.24
C VAL A 477 -0.64 18.68 0.16
N PHE A 478 -0.12 19.69 -0.52
CA PHE A 478 0.75 19.49 -1.70
C PHE A 478 2.23 19.78 -1.46
N GLY A 479 2.61 20.19 -0.24
CA GLY A 479 3.97 20.56 0.15
C GLY A 479 3.99 21.26 1.51
N LYS A 480 5.18 21.50 2.07
CA LYS A 480 5.33 22.09 3.42
C LYS A 480 4.73 23.50 3.54
N ARG A 481 4.69 24.25 2.43
CA ARG A 481 4.06 25.59 2.33
C ARG A 481 2.62 25.58 1.81
N GLY A 482 2.07 24.42 1.46
CA GLY A 482 0.72 24.30 0.93
C GLY A 482 -0.35 24.33 2.02
N VAL A 483 -1.27 25.30 1.93
CA VAL A 483 -2.45 25.34 2.79
C VAL A 483 -3.42 24.22 2.39
N HIS A 484 -3.96 23.52 3.39
CA HIS A 484 -4.87 22.39 3.18
C HIS A 484 -6.13 22.79 2.42
N LYS A 485 -6.43 22.14 1.29
CA LYS A 485 -7.46 22.58 0.34
C LYS A 485 -8.88 22.67 0.91
N ASP A 486 -9.28 21.76 1.79
CA ASP A 486 -10.64 21.75 2.35
C ASP A 486 -10.99 23.07 3.10
N THR A 487 -9.97 23.76 3.64
CA THR A 487 -10.10 25.06 4.32
C THR A 487 -10.55 26.21 3.42
N LYS A 488 -10.27 26.12 2.11
CA LYS A 488 -10.46 27.19 1.10
C LYS A 488 -9.80 28.53 1.46
N LEU A 489 -8.77 28.51 2.34
CA LEU A 489 -8.02 29.72 2.69
C LEU A 489 -6.92 30.04 1.65
N GLN A 490 -6.41 29.04 0.93
CA GLN A 490 -5.42 29.25 -0.14
C GLN A 490 -5.93 30.22 -1.23
N ASP A 491 -7.20 30.06 -1.65
CA ASP A 491 -7.89 30.91 -2.63
C ASP A 491 -8.09 32.37 -2.16
N GLN A 492 -8.02 32.59 -0.85
CA GLN A 492 -8.16 33.91 -0.21
C GLN A 492 -6.79 34.57 0.04
N GLY A 493 -5.70 34.00 -0.49
CA GLY A 493 -4.33 34.46 -0.25
C GLY A 493 -3.73 33.97 1.07
N GLY A 494 -4.22 32.85 1.61
CA GLY A 494 -3.68 32.24 2.81
C GLY A 494 -2.34 31.57 2.59
N GLU A 495 -1.40 31.81 3.50
CA GLU A 495 -0.06 31.22 3.50
C GLU A 495 0.19 30.49 4.83
N ILE A 496 1.03 29.45 4.84
CA ILE A 496 1.48 28.81 6.08
C ILE A 496 2.32 29.81 6.88
N LEU A 497 2.03 29.97 8.17
CA LEU A 497 2.77 30.87 9.06
C LEU A 497 4.25 30.46 9.11
N GLU A 498 5.13 31.36 8.68
CA GLU A 498 6.57 31.28 8.88
C GLU A 498 7.02 32.30 9.95
N LYS A 499 7.68 31.83 11.01
CA LYS A 499 8.21 32.69 12.08
C LYS A 499 9.56 32.18 12.58
N ASP A 500 10.53 33.08 12.72
CA ASP A 500 11.91 32.75 13.15
C ASP A 500 12.58 31.61 12.34
N GLY A 501 12.18 31.45 11.06
CA GLY A 501 12.62 30.38 10.16
C GLY A 501 11.94 29.01 10.41
N LEU A 502 10.78 28.99 11.06
CA LEU A 502 9.98 27.80 11.36
C LEU A 502 8.64 27.86 10.62
N LEU A 503 8.23 26.75 10.00
CA LEU A 503 6.97 26.62 9.30
C LEU A 503 5.97 25.79 10.11
N TYR A 504 4.87 26.43 10.48
CA TYR A 504 3.85 25.84 11.36
C TYR A 504 2.85 24.98 10.58
N ASN A 505 3.38 23.96 9.90
CA ASN A 505 2.64 22.91 9.20
C ASN A 505 3.27 21.55 9.57
N CYS A 506 2.47 20.64 10.13
CA CYS A 506 2.90 19.29 10.47
C CYS A 506 1.85 18.26 10.07
N ALA A 507 2.33 17.13 9.55
CA ALA A 507 1.53 15.95 9.26
C ALA A 507 2.10 14.76 10.05
N PHE A 508 1.23 13.86 10.51
CA PHE A 508 1.59 12.69 11.32
C PHE A 508 0.83 11.45 10.87
N ALA A 509 1.39 10.28 11.15
CA ALA A 509 0.72 9.00 10.95
C ALA A 509 0.98 8.03 12.11
N ARG A 510 0.12 7.01 12.23
CA ARG A 510 0.33 5.82 13.07
C ARG A 510 -0.40 4.61 12.46
N SER A 511 0.36 3.58 12.09
CA SER A 511 -0.18 2.26 11.76
C SER A 511 0.17 1.27 12.88
N ASP A 512 -0.83 0.86 13.66
CA ASP A 512 -0.70 -0.13 14.75
C ASP A 512 -1.82 -1.16 14.64
N ARG A 513 -1.48 -2.32 14.07
CA ARG A 513 -2.40 -3.42 13.77
C ARG A 513 -2.86 -4.13 15.04
N GLY A 514 -2.08 -4.12 16.13
CA GLY A 514 -2.49 -4.72 17.40
C GLY A 514 -3.65 -3.97 18.06
N GLN A 515 -3.74 -2.65 17.83
CA GLN A 515 -4.88 -1.82 18.27
C GLN A 515 -5.91 -1.52 17.15
N GLY A 516 -5.70 -2.02 15.92
CA GLY A 516 -6.56 -1.74 14.76
C GLY A 516 -6.48 -0.29 14.23
N VAL A 517 -5.45 0.46 14.63
CA VAL A 517 -5.24 1.88 14.36
C VAL A 517 -4.51 2.07 13.02
N ASN A 518 -4.99 2.98 12.18
CA ASN A 518 -4.31 3.42 10.96
C ASN A 518 -4.66 4.89 10.71
N ASP A 519 -4.08 5.76 11.52
CA ASP A 519 -4.56 7.13 11.71
C ASP A 519 -3.60 8.15 11.10
N PHE A 520 -4.15 9.28 10.65
CA PHE A 520 -3.41 10.48 10.26
C PHE A 520 -3.84 11.69 11.09
N CYS A 521 -2.97 12.70 11.14
CA CYS A 521 -3.26 14.00 11.72
C CYS A 521 -2.54 15.09 10.91
N ILE A 522 -3.22 16.19 10.61
CA ILE A 522 -2.69 17.40 9.99
C ILE A 522 -2.94 18.56 10.95
N MET A 523 -1.93 19.41 11.17
CA MET A 523 -2.09 20.69 11.87
C MET A 523 -1.36 21.80 11.12
N GLN A 524 -2.02 22.95 10.94
CA GLN A 524 -1.48 24.12 10.25
C GLN A 524 -1.84 25.41 11.00
N LEU A 525 -0.89 26.34 11.11
CA LEU A 525 -1.19 27.75 11.32
C LEU A 525 -1.15 28.46 9.96
N ILE A 526 -2.25 29.10 9.60
CA ILE A 526 -2.49 29.72 8.29
C ILE A 526 -2.73 31.21 8.50
N THR A 527 -1.95 32.07 7.86
CA THR A 527 -2.12 33.52 7.89
C THR A 527 -2.79 34.00 6.61
N LEU A 528 -3.92 34.67 6.74
CA LEU A 528 -4.56 35.43 5.66
C LEU A 528 -4.00 36.87 5.61
N PRO A 529 -4.27 37.60 4.50
CA PRO A 529 -4.09 39.05 4.45
C PRO A 529 -4.78 39.76 5.62
N GLU A 530 -4.27 40.96 5.96
CA GLU A 530 -4.69 41.74 7.14
C GLU A 530 -4.34 41.08 8.48
N ASN A 531 -3.38 40.13 8.48
CA ASN A 531 -2.86 39.40 9.64
C ASN A 531 -3.90 38.57 10.41
N ARG A 532 -4.94 38.08 9.71
CA ARG A 532 -5.93 37.17 10.31
C ARG A 532 -5.34 35.76 10.39
N LEU A 533 -5.20 35.24 11.60
CA LEU A 533 -4.56 33.94 11.85
C LEU A 533 -5.62 32.86 12.06
N TYR A 534 -5.41 31.70 11.43
CA TYR A 534 -6.23 30.50 11.61
C TYR A 534 -5.37 29.34 12.10
N MET A 535 -5.96 28.50 12.95
CA MET A 535 -5.44 27.17 13.26
C MET A 535 -6.36 26.14 12.61
N TYR A 536 -5.78 25.30 11.77
CA TYR A 536 -6.43 24.15 11.16
C TYR A 536 -5.94 22.87 11.83
N TYR A 537 -6.88 21.97 12.13
CA TYR A 537 -6.59 20.65 12.67
C TYR A 537 -7.54 19.62 12.03
N LYS A 538 -6.99 18.54 11.47
CA LYS A 538 -7.76 17.41 10.93
C LYS A 538 -7.12 16.10 11.39
N LYS A 539 -7.90 15.21 11.98
CA LYS A 539 -7.45 13.89 12.44
C LYS A 539 -8.50 12.83 12.09
N GLY A 540 -8.08 11.74 11.47
CA GLY A 540 -8.98 10.65 11.10
C GLY A 540 -8.25 9.36 10.79
N ARG A 541 -8.99 8.40 10.24
CA ARG A 541 -8.46 7.12 9.79
C ARG A 541 -8.03 7.22 8.32
N ILE A 542 -6.84 6.73 7.99
CA ILE A 542 -6.32 6.73 6.61
C ILE A 542 -7.21 5.83 5.76
N GLY A 543 -7.76 6.39 4.69
CA GLY A 543 -8.74 5.72 3.82
C GLY A 543 -10.22 5.94 4.23
N ASP A 544 -10.49 6.59 5.35
CA ASP A 544 -11.84 7.02 5.78
C ASP A 544 -11.79 8.47 6.25
N GLU A 545 -11.87 9.39 5.28
CA GLU A 545 -11.94 10.82 5.53
C GLU A 545 -13.31 11.28 6.07
N ALA A 546 -14.36 10.46 5.90
CA ALA A 546 -15.73 10.84 6.28
C ALA A 546 -15.96 10.79 7.80
N SER A 547 -15.13 10.04 8.53
CA SER A 547 -15.12 9.98 9.99
C SER A 547 -14.07 10.88 10.67
N ALA A 548 -13.36 11.73 9.91
CA ALA A 548 -12.32 12.60 10.46
C ALA A 548 -12.90 13.76 11.30
N ASP A 549 -12.29 13.98 12.48
CA ASP A 549 -12.49 15.19 13.28
C ASP A 549 -11.73 16.35 12.59
N GLU A 550 -12.44 17.41 12.19
CA GLU A 550 -11.88 18.57 11.48
C GLU A 550 -12.33 19.90 12.14
N THR A 551 -11.38 20.78 12.45
CA THR A 551 -11.64 22.13 12.98
C THR A 551 -10.80 23.20 12.26
N LEU A 552 -11.38 24.40 12.16
CA LEU A 552 -10.73 25.58 11.59
C LEU A 552 -11.13 26.81 12.41
N ASP A 553 -10.26 27.22 13.33
CA ASP A 553 -10.50 28.26 14.32
C ASP A 553 -9.73 29.54 13.99
N GLU A 554 -10.33 30.72 14.19
CA GLU A 554 -9.68 32.04 14.02
C GLU A 554 -9.09 32.52 15.36
N TRP A 555 -7.86 33.05 15.34
CA TRP A 555 -7.08 33.40 16.53
C TRP A 555 -6.65 34.87 16.54
N GLU A 556 -6.89 35.57 17.66
CA GLU A 556 -6.52 36.99 17.84
C GLU A 556 -5.07 37.20 18.33
N ASP A 557 -4.53 36.30 19.18
CA ASP A 557 -3.13 36.35 19.64
C ASP A 557 -2.31 35.23 19.02
N GLU A 558 -1.41 35.61 18.12
CA GLU A 558 -0.38 34.76 17.52
C GLU A 558 0.42 34.00 18.58
N ASN A 559 0.73 34.62 19.73
CA ASN A 559 1.50 33.98 20.80
C ASN A 559 0.67 33.00 21.64
N ALA A 560 -0.65 32.99 21.49
CA ALA A 560 -1.52 31.95 22.04
C ALA A 560 -1.62 30.78 21.05
N ALA A 561 -1.86 31.07 19.77
CA ALA A 561 -1.90 30.06 18.70
C ALA A 561 -0.59 29.27 18.58
N LEU A 562 0.57 29.94 18.65
CA LEU A 562 1.89 29.31 18.63
C LEU A 562 2.12 28.37 19.83
N LYS A 563 1.55 28.68 21.00
CA LYS A 563 1.62 27.80 22.18
C LYS A 563 0.67 26.62 22.05
N GLU A 564 -0.53 26.83 21.53
CA GLU A 564 -1.51 25.76 21.35
C GLU A 564 -1.06 24.77 20.27
N PHE A 565 -0.48 25.25 19.16
CA PHE A 565 0.15 24.39 18.16
C PHE A 565 1.28 23.54 18.77
N ALA A 566 2.16 24.13 19.58
CA ALA A 566 3.22 23.39 20.27
C ALA A 566 2.66 22.37 21.28
N ARG A 567 1.58 22.72 22.00
CA ARG A 567 0.87 21.83 22.93
C ARG A 567 0.22 20.65 22.21
N LEU A 568 -0.42 20.89 21.07
CA LEU A 568 -1.03 19.86 20.22
C LEU A 568 0.03 18.96 19.57
N PHE A 569 1.18 19.51 19.17
CA PHE A 569 2.31 18.73 18.68
C PHE A 569 2.87 17.79 19.76
N GLU A 570 3.07 18.30 20.99
CA GLU A 570 3.52 17.51 22.14
C GLU A 570 2.48 16.45 22.53
N GLU A 571 1.19 16.79 22.53
CA GLU A 571 0.10 15.83 22.77
C GLU A 571 0.06 14.72 21.70
N THR A 572 0.28 15.07 20.43
CA THR A 572 0.22 14.13 19.30
C THR A 572 1.43 13.20 19.23
N THR A 573 2.64 13.69 19.53
CA THR A 573 3.91 12.98 19.33
C THR A 573 4.63 12.55 20.62
N GLY A 574 4.36 13.20 21.75
CA GLY A 574 5.15 13.07 22.99
C GLY A 574 6.57 13.67 22.89
N ASN A 575 6.77 14.66 22.03
CA ASN A 575 8.05 15.37 21.81
C ASN A 575 7.81 16.88 21.68
N GLU A 576 8.83 17.70 21.96
CA GLU A 576 8.78 19.16 21.74
C GLU A 576 8.84 19.54 20.25
N PHE A 577 8.09 20.57 19.84
CA PHE A 577 8.07 21.05 18.45
C PHE A 577 9.40 21.69 18.00
N LEU A 578 10.11 22.43 18.86
CA LEU A 578 11.30 23.18 18.45
C LEU A 578 12.52 22.31 18.10
N PRO A 579 12.88 21.27 18.88
CA PRO A 579 13.93 20.31 18.49
C PRO A 579 13.53 19.47 17.27
N TRP A 580 12.23 19.20 17.10
CA TRP A 580 11.72 18.60 15.87
C TRP A 580 12.01 19.51 14.69
N GLU A 581 11.45 20.71 14.62
CA GLU A 581 11.47 21.47 13.37
C GLU A 581 12.89 21.98 13.01
N LYS A 582 13.72 22.32 14.00
CA LYS A 582 15.09 22.83 13.76
C LYS A 582 16.14 21.75 13.52
N GLU A 583 16.03 20.60 14.19
CA GLU A 583 17.09 19.58 14.21
C GLU A 583 16.60 18.20 13.73
N LYS A 584 15.32 18.10 13.34
CA LYS A 584 14.59 16.85 13.01
C LYS A 584 14.73 15.78 14.10
N LYS A 585 15.00 16.20 15.35
CA LYS A 585 15.10 15.33 16.53
C LYS A 585 13.70 14.91 16.95
N ILE A 586 13.44 13.61 16.84
CA ILE A 586 12.21 12.97 17.28
C ILE A 586 12.56 11.61 17.89
N GLN A 587 11.86 11.24 18.96
CA GLN A 587 11.84 9.87 19.46
C GLN A 587 10.41 9.35 19.35
N LYS A 588 10.18 8.21 18.71
CA LYS A 588 8.86 7.57 18.76
C LYS A 588 8.50 7.32 20.22
N LYS A 589 7.28 7.70 20.61
CA LYS A 589 6.71 7.38 21.91
C LYS A 589 5.58 6.37 21.71
N LEU A 590 5.37 5.54 22.74
CA LEU A 590 4.35 4.51 22.74
C LEU A 590 2.96 5.12 22.52
N HIS A 591 2.14 4.48 21.67
CA HIS A 591 0.80 4.90 21.20
C HIS A 591 0.69 6.30 20.55
N LYS A 592 1.74 7.12 20.55
CA LYS A 592 1.82 8.42 19.87
C LYS A 592 2.12 8.29 18.38
N MET A 593 1.73 9.31 17.62
CA MET A 593 1.92 9.38 16.16
C MET A 593 3.36 9.81 15.84
N PHE A 594 3.82 9.48 14.63
CA PHE A 594 5.13 9.89 14.13
C PHE A 594 4.97 10.98 13.05
N PRO A 595 5.77 12.05 13.06
CA PRO A 595 5.67 13.10 12.04
C PRO A 595 6.23 12.65 10.68
N ILE A 596 5.47 12.93 9.62
CA ILE A 596 5.92 12.81 8.23
C ILE A 596 6.60 14.13 7.86
N ASP A 597 7.90 14.09 7.57
CA ASP A 597 8.66 15.31 7.31
C ASP A 597 8.48 15.75 5.84
N ILE A 598 7.58 16.71 5.61
CA ILE A 598 7.28 17.26 4.28
C ILE A 598 8.30 18.35 3.92
N ASP A 599 8.75 18.38 2.67
CA ASP A 599 9.74 19.31 2.11
C ASP A 599 9.06 20.55 1.47
N ASP A 600 9.84 21.60 1.23
CA ASP A 600 9.42 22.94 0.77
C ASP A 600 9.05 23.00 -0.73
N GLY A 601 8.90 21.86 -1.39
CA GLY A 601 8.52 21.72 -2.80
C GLY A 601 7.01 21.60 -3.03
N VAL A 602 6.64 21.31 -4.28
CA VAL A 602 5.27 20.96 -4.68
C VAL A 602 5.27 19.53 -5.22
N GLU A 603 4.36 18.71 -4.72
CA GLU A 603 4.23 17.30 -5.10
C GLU A 603 3.56 17.13 -6.46
N VAL A 604 4.04 16.17 -7.26
CA VAL A 604 3.67 16.02 -8.67
C VAL A 604 2.19 15.69 -8.92
N ARG A 605 1.46 15.09 -7.98
CA ARG A 605 -0.01 14.89 -8.09
C ARG A 605 -0.79 16.22 -8.07
N HIS A 606 -0.15 17.34 -7.72
CA HIS A 606 -0.70 18.70 -7.83
C HIS A 606 0.07 19.57 -8.83
N GLY A 607 1.41 19.59 -8.75
CA GLY A 607 2.27 20.43 -9.59
C GLY A 607 2.49 19.94 -11.02
N GLY A 608 2.24 18.65 -11.29
CA GLY A 608 2.25 18.09 -12.64
C GLY A 608 1.12 18.65 -13.53
N LEU A 609 1.26 18.49 -14.85
CA LEU A 609 0.21 18.86 -15.80
C LEU A 609 -1.00 17.94 -15.65
N GLY A 610 -2.18 18.52 -15.38
CA GLY A 610 -3.46 17.80 -15.41
C GLY A 610 -3.90 17.48 -16.84
N LEU A 611 -4.78 16.49 -17.01
CA LEU A 611 -5.24 15.96 -18.31
C LEU A 611 -5.55 17.07 -19.33
N ARG A 612 -6.42 18.03 -18.94
CA ARG A 612 -6.88 19.16 -19.76
C ARG A 612 -5.73 20.08 -20.25
N GLN A 613 -4.58 20.08 -19.57
CA GLN A 613 -3.40 20.88 -19.96
C GLN A 613 -2.48 20.16 -20.95
N LEU A 614 -2.45 18.82 -20.96
CA LEU A 614 -1.43 18.02 -21.67
C LEU A 614 -1.36 18.31 -23.17
N GLY A 615 -2.53 18.39 -23.83
CA GLY A 615 -2.62 18.69 -25.26
C GLY A 615 -2.12 20.09 -25.61
N VAL A 616 -2.44 21.09 -24.78
CA VAL A 616 -2.02 22.49 -24.98
C VAL A 616 -0.52 22.64 -24.74
N ALA A 617 -0.02 22.11 -23.62
CA ALA A 617 1.40 22.16 -23.27
C ALA A 617 2.28 21.52 -24.36
N SER A 618 1.88 20.35 -24.88
CA SER A 618 2.63 19.69 -25.97
C SER A 618 2.51 20.41 -27.31
N ALA A 619 1.38 21.04 -27.63
CA ALA A 619 1.18 21.76 -28.89
C ALA A 619 1.89 23.12 -28.96
N HIS A 620 2.20 23.72 -27.80
CA HIS A 620 2.96 24.97 -27.69
C HIS A 620 4.45 24.76 -27.37
N CYS A 621 4.90 23.51 -27.21
CA CYS A 621 6.27 23.20 -26.85
C CYS A 621 7.27 23.47 -27.99
N LYS A 622 8.45 24.00 -27.66
CA LYS A 622 9.56 24.23 -28.62
C LYS A 622 10.37 22.96 -28.96
N LEU A 623 10.12 21.85 -28.28
CA LEU A 623 10.75 20.55 -28.56
C LEU A 623 10.21 19.93 -29.86
N GLU A 624 10.95 18.97 -30.41
CA GLU A 624 10.43 18.14 -31.50
C GLU A 624 9.17 17.37 -31.04
N PRO A 625 8.11 17.23 -31.86
CA PRO A 625 6.82 16.67 -31.42
C PRO A 625 6.87 15.31 -30.72
N LYS A 626 7.82 14.43 -31.06
CA LYS A 626 8.01 13.15 -30.35
C LYS A 626 8.55 13.37 -28.93
N VAL A 627 9.58 14.20 -28.79
CA VAL A 627 10.19 14.55 -27.50
C VAL A 627 9.24 15.40 -26.65
N ALA A 628 8.44 16.27 -27.27
CA ALA A 628 7.35 17.00 -26.60
C ALA A 628 6.28 16.04 -26.04
N ASN A 629 5.86 15.03 -26.81
CA ASN A 629 4.93 13.99 -26.33
C ASN A 629 5.53 13.12 -25.21
N PHE A 630 6.82 12.78 -25.30
CA PHE A 630 7.54 12.08 -24.23
C PHE A 630 7.57 12.90 -22.93
N MET A 631 8.02 14.16 -22.99
CA MET A 631 8.05 15.05 -21.83
C MET A 631 6.65 15.34 -21.28
N LYS A 632 5.63 15.45 -22.13
CA LYS A 632 4.21 15.56 -21.73
C LYS A 632 3.76 14.39 -20.86
N ILE A 633 4.20 13.16 -21.14
CA ILE A 633 3.88 11.98 -20.30
C ILE A 633 4.63 12.09 -18.96
N LEU A 634 5.95 12.29 -18.97
CA LEU A 634 6.74 12.36 -17.73
C LEU A 634 6.42 13.59 -16.85
N CYS A 635 5.80 14.62 -17.40
CA CYS A 635 5.36 15.82 -16.67
C CYS A 635 3.84 15.80 -16.34
N SER A 636 3.13 14.71 -16.63
CA SER A 636 1.70 14.56 -16.29
C SER A 636 1.53 14.13 -14.82
N GLN A 637 0.41 14.52 -14.18
CA GLN A 637 0.08 14.02 -12.83
C GLN A 637 -0.18 12.50 -12.82
N GLU A 638 -0.77 12.00 -13.91
CA GLU A 638 -1.36 10.66 -14.04
C GLU A 638 -0.42 9.55 -13.58
N ILE A 639 0.75 9.41 -14.24
CA ILE A 639 1.66 8.27 -14.04
C ILE A 639 2.14 8.14 -12.59
N TYR A 640 2.14 9.25 -11.84
CA TYR A 640 2.50 9.30 -10.43
C TYR A 640 1.34 8.93 -9.52
N ARG A 641 0.12 9.40 -9.83
CA ARG A 641 -1.11 9.03 -9.12
C ARG A 641 -1.39 7.54 -9.25
N TYR A 642 -1.27 6.97 -10.44
CA TYR A 642 -1.43 5.52 -10.67
C TYR A 642 -0.38 4.70 -9.91
N ALA A 643 0.90 5.06 -9.98
CA ALA A 643 1.95 4.35 -9.25
C ALA A 643 1.71 4.36 -7.73
N LEU A 644 1.33 5.50 -7.16
CA LEU A 644 0.99 5.59 -5.73
C LEU A 644 -0.28 4.79 -5.39
N MET A 645 -1.31 4.81 -6.23
CA MET A 645 -2.59 4.11 -6.01
C MET A 645 -2.41 2.58 -6.06
N GLU A 646 -1.62 2.07 -7.00
CA GLU A 646 -1.27 0.66 -7.09
C GLU A 646 -0.64 0.16 -5.79
N MET A 647 0.30 0.94 -5.24
CA MET A 647 0.96 0.70 -3.96
C MET A 647 0.09 1.02 -2.72
N GLY A 648 -1.07 1.68 -2.89
CA GLY A 648 -1.93 2.14 -1.78
C GLY A 648 -1.31 3.28 -0.96
N LEU A 649 -0.48 4.12 -1.58
CA LEU A 649 0.22 5.29 -1.02
C LEU A 649 -0.34 6.61 -1.59
N ASP A 650 -1.51 6.57 -2.21
CA ASP A 650 -2.20 7.67 -2.88
C ASP A 650 -3.04 8.58 -1.97
N PHE A 651 -2.93 8.40 -0.65
CA PHE A 651 -3.75 9.10 0.34
C PHE A 651 -3.71 10.65 0.16
N PRO A 652 -4.85 11.37 0.20
CA PRO A 652 -4.91 12.79 -0.20
C PRO A 652 -4.29 13.79 0.78
N ASP A 653 -4.31 13.52 2.08
CA ASP A 653 -3.79 14.46 3.09
C ASP A 653 -2.25 14.39 3.23
N LEU A 654 -1.59 13.38 2.63
CA LEU A 654 -0.14 13.15 2.77
C LEU A 654 0.61 13.18 1.42
N PRO A 655 1.43 14.20 1.15
CA PRO A 655 2.22 14.30 -0.07
C PRO A 655 3.53 13.50 0.03
N LEU A 656 3.43 12.17 0.01
CA LEU A 656 4.59 11.28 0.12
C LEU A 656 5.60 11.50 -1.03
N GLY A 657 5.15 11.97 -2.19
CA GLY A 657 6.02 12.41 -3.28
C GLY A 657 6.78 13.72 -3.04
N ILE A 658 6.76 14.34 -1.86
CA ILE A 658 7.58 15.52 -1.51
C ILE A 658 8.06 15.53 -0.04
N VAL A 659 8.36 14.36 0.53
CA VAL A 659 9.03 14.27 1.85
C VAL A 659 10.51 14.71 1.80
N THR A 660 11.12 15.03 2.95
CA THR A 660 12.54 15.42 3.03
C THR A 660 13.48 14.23 2.82
N ASP A 661 14.74 14.51 2.46
CA ASP A 661 15.78 13.48 2.34
C ASP A 661 16.06 12.78 3.68
N VAL A 662 15.82 13.46 4.80
CA VAL A 662 15.92 12.89 6.15
C VAL A 662 14.83 11.83 6.37
N HIS A 663 13.62 12.05 5.85
CA HIS A 663 12.53 11.08 5.92
C HIS A 663 12.78 9.86 5.02
N LEU A 664 13.24 10.10 3.78
CA LEU A 664 13.63 9.00 2.87
C LEU A 664 14.75 8.16 3.48
N LYS A 665 15.77 8.79 4.09
CA LYS A 665 16.86 8.08 4.74
C LYS A 665 16.40 7.20 5.91
N ARG A 666 15.42 7.65 6.71
CA ARG A 666 14.80 6.82 7.77
C ARG A 666 14.10 5.57 7.21
N CYS A 667 13.49 5.68 6.03
CA CYS A 667 12.82 4.56 5.37
C CYS A 667 13.84 3.53 4.84
N GLU A 668 14.94 4.00 4.23
CA GLU A 668 16.07 3.13 3.84
C GLU A 668 16.71 2.47 5.07
N GLU A 669 16.99 3.23 6.13
CA GLU A 669 17.61 2.71 7.35
C GLU A 669 16.76 1.62 8.00
N LEU A 670 15.42 1.80 8.07
CA LEU A 670 14.48 0.78 8.55
C LEU A 670 14.50 -0.50 7.69
N LEU A 671 14.49 -0.36 6.36
CA LEU A 671 14.55 -1.50 5.44
C LEU A 671 15.87 -2.29 5.62
N VAL A 672 17.00 -1.59 5.72
CA VAL A 672 18.33 -2.21 5.88
C VAL A 672 18.48 -2.84 7.28
N GLU A 673 18.05 -2.16 8.34
CA GLU A 673 18.02 -2.68 9.73
C GLU A 673 17.27 -4.00 9.80
N PHE A 674 16.05 -4.05 9.27
CA PHE A 674 15.20 -5.23 9.34
C PHE A 674 15.75 -6.40 8.53
N VAL A 675 16.25 -6.16 7.31
CA VAL A 675 16.85 -7.20 6.47
C VAL A 675 18.12 -7.79 7.10
N GLN A 676 18.91 -6.98 7.82
CA GLN A 676 20.05 -7.46 8.62
C GLN A 676 19.57 -8.27 9.85
N LYS A 677 18.54 -7.79 10.57
CA LYS A 677 17.95 -8.45 11.74
C LYS A 677 17.38 -9.83 11.38
N LEU A 678 16.67 -9.96 10.26
CA LEU A 678 16.17 -11.24 9.75
C LEU A 678 17.30 -12.25 9.51
N LYS A 679 18.37 -11.84 8.82
CA LYS A 679 19.51 -12.73 8.51
C LYS A 679 20.32 -13.15 9.74
N ALA A 680 20.34 -12.33 10.79
CA ALA A 680 20.96 -12.66 12.06
C ALA A 680 20.04 -13.48 13.00
N SER A 681 18.75 -13.56 12.71
CA SER A 681 17.75 -14.18 13.58
C SER A 681 17.89 -15.70 13.66
N LYS A 682 17.50 -16.24 14.81
CA LYS A 682 17.21 -17.67 15.02
C LYS A 682 15.85 -17.88 15.69
N GLU A 683 15.04 -16.82 15.73
CA GLU A 683 13.66 -16.90 16.18
C GLU A 683 12.83 -17.64 15.12
N SER A 684 11.79 -18.33 15.55
CA SER A 684 10.86 -19.03 14.65
C SER A 684 9.45 -19.03 15.22
N GLY A 685 8.45 -19.11 14.36
CA GLY A 685 7.04 -19.09 14.76
C GLY A 685 6.63 -17.74 15.35
N GLN A 686 5.97 -17.73 16.50
CA GLN A 686 5.27 -16.53 17.02
C GLN A 686 6.18 -15.35 17.39
N LYS A 687 7.48 -15.56 17.59
CA LYS A 687 8.45 -14.45 17.79
C LYS A 687 8.89 -13.83 16.47
N GLU A 688 9.14 -14.66 15.47
CA GLU A 688 9.40 -14.26 14.09
C GLU A 688 8.20 -13.51 13.51
N GLU A 689 6.98 -14.04 13.64
CA GLU A 689 5.73 -13.39 13.22
C GLU A 689 5.53 -12.00 13.88
N ALA A 690 5.88 -11.86 15.16
CA ALA A 690 5.84 -10.56 15.84
C ALA A 690 6.92 -9.59 15.32
N MET A 691 8.12 -10.07 14.99
CA MET A 691 9.18 -9.27 14.38
C MET A 691 8.79 -8.75 12.99
N TRP A 692 8.19 -9.60 12.17
CA TRP A 692 7.59 -9.23 10.88
C TRP A 692 6.49 -8.18 11.06
N SER A 693 5.59 -8.36 12.03
CA SER A 693 4.52 -7.40 12.31
C SER A 693 5.05 -6.05 12.81
N ASP A 694 6.08 -6.01 13.65
CA ASP A 694 6.71 -4.77 14.12
C ASP A 694 7.30 -3.97 12.94
N PHE A 695 8.11 -4.61 12.10
CA PHE A 695 8.63 -3.97 10.88
C PHE A 695 7.50 -3.45 9.99
N SER A 696 6.45 -4.25 9.78
CA SER A 696 5.28 -3.86 8.99
C SER A 696 4.63 -2.58 9.53
N GLN A 697 4.45 -2.49 10.85
CA GLN A 697 3.85 -1.33 11.51
C GLN A 697 4.79 -0.12 11.53
N ARG A 698 6.10 -0.33 11.61
CA ARG A 698 7.13 0.72 11.45
C ARG A 698 7.12 1.28 10.03
N ILE A 699 7.13 0.44 8.99
CA ILE A 699 7.20 0.91 7.59
C ILE A 699 5.89 1.59 7.17
N PHE A 700 4.71 1.07 7.54
CA PHE A 700 3.42 1.74 7.32
C PHE A 700 3.17 2.95 8.25
N THR A 701 4.02 3.22 9.23
CA THR A 701 4.02 4.49 9.97
C THR A 701 4.91 5.55 9.30
N LEU A 702 5.96 5.15 8.55
CA LEU A 702 6.83 6.06 7.80
C LEU A 702 6.36 6.32 6.35
N MET A 703 5.74 5.34 5.71
CA MET A 703 5.09 5.43 4.39
C MET A 703 3.62 4.99 4.55
N PRO A 704 2.74 5.90 5.01
CA PRO A 704 1.38 5.53 5.40
C PRO A 704 0.52 5.09 4.22
N SER A 705 -0.22 4.00 4.43
CA SER A 705 -0.99 3.34 3.38
C SER A 705 -2.47 3.27 3.73
N THR A 706 -3.31 3.29 2.69
CA THR A 706 -4.75 2.96 2.78
C THR A 706 -5.00 1.47 3.04
N ARG A 707 -4.01 0.60 2.82
CA ARG A 707 -4.12 -0.87 2.92
C ARG A 707 -2.92 -1.48 3.67
N PRO A 708 -2.68 -1.15 4.95
CA PRO A 708 -1.57 -1.74 5.71
C PRO A 708 -1.82 -3.22 6.00
N TYR A 709 -0.79 -4.05 5.84
CA TYR A 709 -0.83 -5.49 6.12
C TYR A 709 0.42 -5.92 6.91
N VAL A 710 0.71 -7.22 6.97
CA VAL A 710 1.95 -7.76 7.56
C VAL A 710 2.73 -8.52 6.50
N PHE A 711 3.95 -8.07 6.23
CA PHE A 711 4.95 -8.73 5.38
C PHE A 711 5.32 -10.10 5.97
N ARG A 712 5.56 -11.11 5.13
CA ARG A 712 5.74 -12.52 5.56
C ARG A 712 7.02 -13.17 5.08
N ASP A 713 7.56 -12.70 3.96
CA ASP A 713 8.78 -13.22 3.36
C ASP A 713 9.56 -12.15 2.57
N PHE A 714 10.68 -12.54 1.96
CA PHE A 714 11.55 -11.63 1.21
C PHE A 714 10.97 -11.14 -0.13
N SER A 715 9.95 -11.81 -0.70
CA SER A 715 9.23 -11.32 -1.88
C SER A 715 8.32 -10.17 -1.48
N ASP A 716 7.55 -10.31 -0.39
CA ASP A 716 6.76 -9.19 0.16
C ASP A 716 7.64 -7.94 0.37
N ILE A 717 8.86 -8.10 0.92
CA ILE A 717 9.79 -6.97 1.08
C ILE A 717 10.24 -6.44 -0.30
N ALA A 718 10.60 -7.29 -1.25
CA ALA A 718 11.07 -6.87 -2.57
C ALA A 718 9.97 -6.09 -3.32
N ASP A 719 8.82 -6.72 -3.51
CA ASP A 719 7.73 -6.27 -4.38
C ASP A 719 6.96 -5.07 -3.81
N HIS A 720 6.92 -4.92 -2.47
CA HIS A 720 6.06 -3.94 -1.81
C HIS A 720 6.73 -3.11 -0.70
N GLY A 721 7.95 -3.46 -0.27
CA GLY A 721 8.73 -2.66 0.69
C GLY A 721 9.81 -1.83 0.00
N ALA A 722 10.79 -2.52 -0.60
CA ALA A 722 11.91 -1.96 -1.34
C ALA A 722 11.43 -1.24 -2.62
N ALA A 723 10.70 -1.92 -3.51
CA ALA A 723 10.21 -1.32 -4.76
C ALA A 723 9.27 -0.12 -4.50
N ALA A 724 8.51 -0.14 -3.40
CA ALA A 724 7.65 0.96 -3.00
C ALA A 724 8.46 2.17 -2.50
N PHE A 725 9.42 1.96 -1.59
CA PHE A 725 10.34 3.00 -1.15
C PHE A 725 11.13 3.62 -2.32
N GLU A 726 11.67 2.78 -3.20
CA GLU A 726 12.43 3.21 -4.37
C GLU A 726 11.56 4.03 -5.33
N THR A 727 10.29 3.63 -5.51
CA THR A 727 9.32 4.41 -6.27
C THR A 727 9.03 5.74 -5.58
N VAL A 728 8.73 5.78 -4.28
CA VAL A 728 8.49 7.05 -3.54
C VAL A 728 9.70 8.00 -3.61
N ARG A 729 10.92 7.50 -3.48
CA ARG A 729 12.18 8.24 -3.68
C ARG A 729 12.29 8.81 -5.11
N ASP A 730 11.89 8.05 -6.11
CA ASP A 730 12.01 8.44 -7.51
C ASP A 730 10.91 9.45 -7.92
N ILE A 731 9.70 9.29 -7.39
CA ILE A 731 8.61 10.27 -7.46
C ILE A 731 9.01 11.57 -6.74
N ASN A 732 9.71 11.49 -5.60
CA ASN A 732 10.23 12.66 -4.90
C ASN A 732 11.21 13.49 -5.75
N ALA A 733 12.15 12.83 -6.42
CA ALA A 733 13.05 13.50 -7.36
C ALA A 733 12.28 14.12 -8.54
N ALA A 734 11.27 13.41 -9.07
CA ALA A 734 10.40 13.93 -10.12
C ALA A 734 9.62 15.19 -9.69
N SER A 735 8.98 15.17 -8.50
CA SER A 735 8.29 16.33 -7.92
C SER A 735 9.20 17.55 -7.77
N ARG A 736 10.46 17.37 -7.35
CA ARG A 736 11.41 18.49 -7.22
C ARG A 736 11.84 19.07 -8.58
N LEU A 737 11.97 18.23 -9.61
CA LEU A 737 12.30 18.67 -10.97
C LEU A 737 11.12 19.39 -11.65
N ILE A 738 9.94 18.78 -11.53
CA ILE A 738 8.65 19.26 -12.04
C ILE A 738 8.22 20.53 -11.30
N GLY A 739 8.22 20.56 -9.97
CA GLY A 739 7.70 21.66 -9.16
C GLY A 739 6.26 22.01 -9.57
N ASP A 740 5.92 23.29 -9.59
CA ASP A 740 4.61 23.76 -10.05
C ASP A 740 4.58 24.05 -11.57
N MET A 741 3.60 23.46 -12.27
CA MET A 741 3.21 23.72 -13.66
C MET A 741 1.70 23.97 -13.82
N SER A 742 0.97 24.22 -12.72
CA SER A 742 -0.47 24.51 -12.72
C SER A 742 -0.85 25.80 -13.48
N GLY A 743 0.11 26.72 -13.64
CA GLY A 743 -0.03 28.00 -14.33
C GLY A 743 -0.16 27.93 -15.87
N ALA A 744 0.21 29.02 -16.53
CA ALA A 744 -0.03 29.22 -17.96
C ALA A 744 0.83 28.30 -18.84
N THR A 745 0.20 27.37 -19.56
CA THR A 745 0.87 26.44 -20.49
C THR A 745 1.46 27.12 -21.74
N LEU A 746 1.09 28.38 -22.02
CA LEU A 746 1.58 29.17 -23.16
C LEU A 746 3.06 29.55 -23.04
N ASP A 747 3.60 29.59 -21.82
CA ASP A 747 5.01 29.92 -21.57
C ASP A 747 5.95 28.70 -21.76
N ASP A 748 5.42 27.57 -22.23
CA ASP A 748 6.14 26.32 -22.55
C ASP A 748 6.88 25.72 -21.33
N PRO A 749 6.13 25.28 -20.29
CA PRO A 749 6.72 24.70 -19.09
C PRO A 749 7.50 23.40 -19.39
N LEU A 750 7.09 22.64 -20.40
CA LEU A 750 7.73 21.38 -20.82
C LEU A 750 9.18 21.60 -21.29
N PHE A 751 9.44 22.61 -22.11
CA PHE A 751 10.80 22.92 -22.56
C PHE A 751 11.70 23.37 -21.40
N GLU A 752 11.17 24.12 -20.44
CA GLU A 752 11.93 24.51 -19.25
C GLU A 752 12.21 23.31 -18.31
N ARG A 753 11.33 22.30 -18.25
CA ARG A 753 11.62 21.04 -17.52
C ARG A 753 12.62 20.16 -18.26
N TYR A 754 12.55 20.09 -19.59
CA TYR A 754 13.55 19.40 -20.41
C TYR A 754 14.96 19.99 -20.22
N LYS A 755 15.10 21.33 -20.13
CA LYS A 755 16.39 21.95 -19.80
C LYS A 755 16.90 21.57 -18.41
N LYS A 756 16.02 21.51 -17.39
CA LYS A 756 16.40 21.11 -16.03
C LYS A 756 16.91 19.67 -15.98
N LEU A 757 16.38 18.79 -16.82
CA LEU A 757 16.67 17.35 -16.84
C LEU A 757 18.13 16.98 -17.17
N GLY A 758 18.94 17.92 -17.68
CA GLY A 758 20.34 17.66 -18.01
C GLY A 758 20.55 16.58 -19.09
N CYS A 759 19.49 16.26 -19.85
CA CYS A 759 19.46 15.09 -20.73
C CYS A 759 19.13 15.50 -22.17
N SER A 760 19.89 14.95 -23.11
CA SER A 760 19.65 15.05 -24.55
C SER A 760 18.84 13.85 -25.00
N ILE A 761 17.67 14.09 -25.60
CA ILE A 761 16.74 13.06 -26.08
C ILE A 761 16.40 13.36 -27.54
N SER A 762 16.71 12.42 -28.43
CA SER A 762 16.44 12.53 -29.87
C SER A 762 15.69 11.28 -30.35
N PRO A 763 14.64 11.37 -31.17
CA PRO A 763 13.99 10.19 -31.72
C PRO A 763 14.89 9.45 -32.71
N VAL A 764 14.73 8.13 -32.80
CA VAL A 764 15.43 7.25 -33.74
C VAL A 764 14.48 6.89 -34.87
N GLU A 765 14.87 7.17 -36.11
CA GLU A 765 14.04 6.87 -37.27
C GLU A 765 13.89 5.38 -37.53
N LYS A 766 12.71 4.98 -38.05
CA LYS A 766 12.34 3.55 -38.16
C LYS A 766 13.14 2.78 -39.22
N ASP A 767 13.85 3.49 -40.10
CA ASP A 767 14.79 2.93 -41.08
C ASP A 767 16.27 3.01 -40.63
N ALA A 768 16.57 3.55 -39.45
CA ALA A 768 17.91 3.52 -38.86
C ALA A 768 18.27 2.11 -38.35
N ASP A 769 19.55 1.74 -38.44
CA ASP A 769 20.00 0.41 -38.03
C ASP A 769 19.94 0.20 -36.51
N ASP A 770 20.09 1.27 -35.71
CA ASP A 770 19.85 1.23 -34.26
C ASP A 770 18.37 0.89 -33.96
N TYR A 771 17.38 1.44 -34.68
CA TYR A 771 15.96 1.08 -34.51
C TYR A 771 15.71 -0.40 -34.89
N LYS A 772 16.24 -0.86 -36.03
CA LYS A 772 16.09 -2.25 -36.49
C LYS A 772 16.70 -3.25 -35.50
N MET A 773 17.85 -2.91 -34.92
CA MET A 773 18.50 -3.70 -33.87
C MET A 773 17.59 -3.83 -32.64
N ILE A 774 17.06 -2.71 -32.15
CA ILE A 774 16.20 -2.66 -30.96
C ILE A 774 14.89 -3.43 -31.19
N ALA A 775 14.24 -3.24 -32.33
CA ALA A 775 13.01 -3.95 -32.69
C ALA A 775 13.21 -5.47 -32.76
N LYS A 776 14.30 -5.93 -33.39
CA LYS A 776 14.67 -7.35 -33.48
C LYS A 776 15.06 -7.94 -32.12
N TYR A 777 15.71 -7.15 -31.25
CA TYR A 777 16.09 -7.57 -29.90
C TYR A 777 14.83 -7.74 -29.02
N LEU A 778 13.88 -6.81 -29.09
CA LEU A 778 12.58 -6.93 -28.42
C LEU A 778 11.80 -8.15 -28.94
N GLU A 779 11.65 -8.30 -30.26
CA GLU A 779 10.94 -9.42 -30.91
C GLU A 779 11.43 -10.80 -30.42
N LYS A 780 12.74 -10.96 -30.24
CA LYS A 780 13.36 -12.23 -29.85
C LYS A 780 13.38 -12.51 -28.35
N THR A 781 13.42 -11.46 -27.54
CA THR A 781 13.66 -11.57 -26.09
C THR A 781 12.45 -11.17 -25.24
N TYR A 782 11.32 -10.91 -25.89
CA TYR A 782 10.03 -10.73 -25.23
C TYR A 782 9.21 -12.03 -25.19
N GLU A 783 8.81 -12.42 -23.99
CA GLU A 783 7.69 -13.32 -23.77
C GLU A 783 6.50 -12.51 -23.21
N PRO A 784 5.25 -12.85 -23.56
CA PRO A 784 4.07 -12.14 -23.07
C PRO A 784 4.01 -12.00 -21.55
N VAL A 785 3.86 -10.76 -21.07
CA VAL A 785 3.44 -10.47 -19.69
C VAL A 785 2.06 -11.08 -19.48
N LYS A 786 1.79 -11.64 -18.28
CA LYS A 786 0.53 -12.32 -17.97
C LYS A 786 -0.12 -11.74 -16.73
N VAL A 787 -1.40 -11.41 -16.84
CA VAL A 787 -2.24 -10.95 -15.73
C VAL A 787 -3.40 -11.93 -15.58
N GLY A 788 -3.32 -12.78 -14.56
CA GLY A 788 -4.23 -13.91 -14.35
C GLY A 788 -4.23 -14.90 -15.52
N GLU A 789 -5.21 -14.78 -16.40
CA GLU A 789 -5.40 -15.67 -17.57
C GLU A 789 -5.13 -14.95 -18.92
N ILE A 790 -4.98 -13.61 -18.91
CA ILE A 790 -4.76 -12.79 -20.10
C ILE A 790 -3.25 -12.65 -20.34
N SER A 791 -2.83 -12.74 -21.60
CA SER A 791 -1.45 -12.54 -22.04
C SER A 791 -1.35 -11.29 -22.90
N TYR A 792 -0.33 -10.46 -22.67
CA TYR A 792 -0.13 -9.20 -23.37
C TYR A 792 1.03 -9.33 -24.37
N GLY A 793 0.82 -8.90 -25.60
CA GLY A 793 1.88 -8.60 -26.55
C GLY A 793 2.53 -7.26 -26.24
N VAL A 794 3.59 -6.96 -26.99
CA VAL A 794 4.24 -5.64 -26.96
C VAL A 794 4.47 -5.17 -28.39
N THR A 795 4.21 -3.89 -28.65
CA THR A 795 4.52 -3.20 -29.90
C THR A 795 5.36 -1.95 -29.62
N ILE A 796 6.21 -1.54 -30.55
CA ILE A 796 7.03 -0.32 -30.42
C ILE A 796 6.29 0.85 -31.10
N ASP A 797 5.95 1.86 -30.32
CA ASP A 797 5.41 3.12 -30.84
C ASP A 797 6.55 4.01 -31.36
N ASP A 798 7.53 4.30 -30.51
CA ASP A 798 8.71 5.12 -30.85
C ASP A 798 9.97 4.68 -30.09
N VAL A 799 11.14 5.08 -30.57
CA VAL A 799 12.44 4.87 -29.91
C VAL A 799 13.16 6.20 -29.81
N PHE A 800 13.81 6.44 -28.67
CA PHE A 800 14.61 7.63 -28.40
C PHE A 800 16.04 7.23 -28.08
N ALA A 801 17.01 7.86 -28.73
CA ALA A 801 18.41 7.86 -28.31
C ALA A 801 18.59 8.91 -27.19
N VAL A 802 19.35 8.54 -26.17
CA VAL A 802 19.44 9.29 -24.91
C VAL A 802 20.89 9.47 -24.49
N GLU A 803 21.19 10.64 -23.91
CA GLU A 803 22.50 11.00 -23.37
C GLU A 803 22.33 11.91 -22.15
N LEU A 804 22.86 11.49 -21.00
CA LEU A 804 22.66 12.14 -19.69
C LEU A 804 23.91 12.93 -19.31
N SER A 805 23.76 14.11 -18.71
CA SER A 805 24.90 14.83 -18.09
C SER A 805 25.34 14.26 -16.74
N ALA A 806 24.50 13.46 -16.09
CA ALA A 806 24.74 12.94 -14.73
C ALA A 806 25.32 11.51 -14.70
N GLY A 807 25.48 10.85 -15.85
CA GLY A 807 26.03 9.50 -15.98
C GLY A 807 27.27 9.45 -16.88
N PRO A 808 27.96 8.31 -16.96
CA PRO A 808 29.10 8.13 -17.85
C PRO A 808 28.67 8.25 -19.32
N SER A 809 29.48 8.94 -20.13
CA SER A 809 29.27 8.98 -21.59
C SER A 809 29.52 7.60 -22.23
N LEU A 810 28.98 7.39 -23.44
CA LEU A 810 29.27 6.16 -24.19
C LEU A 810 30.78 6.02 -24.42
N ASP A 811 31.46 7.12 -24.78
CA ASP A 811 32.90 7.15 -25.02
C ASP A 811 33.73 6.79 -23.77
N GLU A 812 33.22 7.02 -22.56
CA GLU A 812 33.85 6.58 -21.31
C GLU A 812 33.65 5.10 -21.07
N ILE A 813 32.42 4.59 -21.21
CA ILE A 813 32.15 3.16 -21.09
C ILE A 813 32.91 2.37 -22.16
N MET A 814 33.04 2.87 -23.39
CA MET A 814 33.82 2.20 -24.45
C MET A 814 35.26 1.86 -24.06
N LYS A 815 35.86 2.59 -23.10
CA LYS A 815 37.22 2.33 -22.57
C LYS A 815 37.26 1.15 -21.59
N LEU A 816 36.12 0.65 -21.14
CA LEU A 816 35.97 -0.44 -20.17
C LEU A 816 35.78 -1.80 -20.87
N PRO A 817 36.21 -2.92 -20.25
CA PRO A 817 36.06 -4.26 -20.80
C PRO A 817 34.66 -4.85 -20.60
N ASN A 818 34.37 -5.95 -21.31
CA ASN A 818 33.17 -6.78 -21.14
C ASN A 818 31.85 -6.00 -21.16
N LYS A 819 31.65 -5.22 -22.23
CA LYS A 819 30.46 -4.39 -22.46
C LYS A 819 29.32 -5.21 -23.05
N VAL A 820 28.12 -5.04 -22.49
CA VAL A 820 26.88 -5.68 -22.98
C VAL A 820 25.77 -4.63 -23.07
N LEU A 821 24.98 -4.66 -24.15
CA LEU A 821 23.76 -3.86 -24.29
C LEU A 821 22.58 -4.64 -23.70
N LEU A 822 22.05 -4.17 -22.57
CA LEU A 822 21.07 -4.88 -21.74
C LEU A 822 19.79 -4.07 -21.58
N TRP A 823 18.68 -4.77 -21.36
CA TRP A 823 17.42 -4.18 -20.96
C TRP A 823 17.41 -3.88 -19.47
N CYS A 824 16.83 -2.74 -19.07
CA CYS A 824 16.61 -2.42 -17.67
C CYS A 824 15.15 -1.98 -17.52
N GLY A 825 14.37 -2.71 -16.72
CA GLY A 825 12.94 -2.46 -16.52
C GLY A 825 12.69 -1.44 -15.41
N THR A 826 11.74 -0.52 -15.60
CA THR A 826 11.32 0.40 -14.54
C THR A 826 9.96 1.03 -14.85
N ARG A 827 9.23 1.46 -13.81
CA ARG A 827 7.94 2.13 -13.92
C ARG A 827 8.08 3.49 -14.61
N SER A 828 7.09 3.89 -15.41
CA SER A 828 7.07 5.19 -16.11
C SER A 828 7.26 6.39 -15.16
N SER A 829 6.75 6.31 -13.94
CA SER A 829 6.96 7.30 -12.86
C SER A 829 8.44 7.54 -12.52
N ASN A 830 9.28 6.51 -12.61
CA ASN A 830 10.65 6.53 -12.09
C ASN A 830 11.65 7.05 -13.13
N LEU A 831 11.27 7.04 -14.42
CA LEU A 831 12.10 7.45 -15.56
C LEU A 831 12.70 8.85 -15.39
N LEU A 832 11.93 9.81 -14.88
CA LEU A 832 12.40 11.19 -14.75
C LEU A 832 13.57 11.29 -13.75
N ARG A 833 13.60 10.46 -12.69
CA ARG A 833 14.77 10.35 -11.79
C ARG A 833 15.95 9.69 -12.48
N HIS A 834 15.72 8.60 -13.21
CA HIS A 834 16.81 7.89 -13.93
C HIS A 834 17.46 8.77 -15.00
N LEU A 835 16.72 9.69 -15.63
CA LEU A 835 17.24 10.64 -16.62
C LEU A 835 17.95 11.85 -15.99
N ASP A 836 17.49 12.33 -14.84
CA ASP A 836 18.11 13.42 -14.06
C ASP A 836 19.42 12.98 -13.37
N LYS A 837 19.44 11.76 -12.79
CA LYS A 837 20.50 11.31 -11.87
C LYS A 837 21.21 10.02 -12.27
N GLY A 838 20.86 9.44 -13.41
CA GLY A 838 21.30 8.10 -13.79
C GLY A 838 20.65 6.99 -12.95
N PHE A 839 21.13 5.76 -13.15
CA PHE A 839 20.74 4.63 -12.31
C PHE A 839 21.33 4.76 -10.90
N LEU A 840 20.53 4.36 -9.90
CA LEU A 840 20.98 4.10 -8.54
C LEU A 840 20.97 2.60 -8.29
N PRO A 841 21.88 2.06 -7.47
CA PRO A 841 21.79 0.68 -7.02
C PRO A 841 20.53 0.41 -6.19
N ALA A 842 20.16 -0.86 -6.09
CA ALA A 842 19.08 -1.35 -5.24
C ALA A 842 19.29 -0.99 -3.75
N VAL A 843 18.20 -0.68 -3.04
CA VAL A 843 18.23 -0.20 -1.65
C VAL A 843 18.78 -1.22 -0.66
N CYS A 844 18.52 -2.53 -0.85
CA CYS A 844 18.94 -3.56 0.09
C CYS A 844 19.16 -4.93 -0.59
N PHE A 845 19.88 -5.82 0.10
CA PHE A 845 20.16 -7.18 -0.35
C PHE A 845 19.05 -8.15 0.09
N LEU A 846 18.20 -8.63 -0.84
CA LEU A 846 17.15 -9.63 -0.58
C LEU A 846 17.40 -10.88 -1.44
N PRO A 847 17.11 -12.11 -0.98
CA PRO A 847 17.22 -13.34 -1.78
C PRO A 847 16.05 -13.48 -2.79
N ALA A 848 15.81 -12.44 -3.60
CA ALA A 848 14.74 -12.31 -4.59
C ALA A 848 15.29 -11.71 -5.91
N PRO A 849 14.61 -11.91 -7.06
CA PRO A 849 14.98 -11.29 -8.34
C PRO A 849 15.17 -9.76 -8.24
N GLY A 850 16.11 -9.20 -8.99
CA GLY A 850 16.48 -7.78 -8.93
C GLY A 850 17.24 -7.33 -7.67
N TYR A 851 17.13 -8.05 -6.55
CA TYR A 851 17.75 -7.69 -5.26
C TYR A 851 18.83 -8.68 -4.77
N MET A 852 18.94 -9.87 -5.37
CA MET A 852 19.83 -10.96 -4.91
C MET A 852 21.33 -10.76 -5.12
N PHE A 853 21.75 -9.62 -5.67
CA PHE A 853 23.15 -9.25 -5.84
C PHE A 853 23.63 -8.19 -4.82
N GLY A 854 22.75 -7.75 -3.93
CA GLY A 854 23.04 -6.65 -3.00
C GLY A 854 22.80 -5.28 -3.61
N LYS A 855 23.52 -4.25 -3.15
CA LYS A 855 23.41 -2.87 -3.65
C LYS A 855 24.07 -2.73 -5.02
N ALA A 856 23.48 -3.36 -6.03
CA ALA A 856 23.87 -3.30 -7.44
C ALA A 856 22.83 -2.56 -8.30
N ILE A 857 23.25 -2.04 -9.45
CA ILE A 857 22.36 -1.76 -10.58
C ILE A 857 22.16 -3.09 -11.33
N VAL A 858 20.91 -3.47 -11.58
CA VAL A 858 20.56 -4.74 -12.22
C VAL A 858 19.84 -4.50 -13.55
N CYS A 859 20.30 -5.18 -14.60
CA CYS A 859 19.70 -5.22 -15.94
C CYS A 859 19.68 -6.67 -16.46
N THR A 860 19.10 -6.94 -17.62
CA THR A 860 18.82 -8.31 -18.11
C THR A 860 19.04 -8.45 -19.62
N ASP A 861 19.29 -9.67 -20.12
CA ASP A 861 19.28 -9.97 -21.55
C ASP A 861 17.86 -10.16 -22.12
N ALA A 862 16.85 -10.26 -21.25
CA ALA A 862 15.47 -10.54 -21.62
C ALA A 862 14.56 -9.30 -21.54
N ALA A 863 14.08 -8.81 -22.69
CA ALA A 863 13.04 -7.78 -22.72
C ALA A 863 11.75 -8.20 -21.99
N ALA A 864 11.49 -9.51 -21.91
CA ALA A 864 10.40 -10.12 -21.13
C ALA A 864 10.42 -9.70 -19.65
N GLU A 865 11.60 -9.73 -19.03
CA GLU A 865 11.76 -9.41 -17.61
C GLU A 865 11.72 -7.90 -17.38
N ALA A 866 12.42 -7.13 -18.22
CA ALA A 866 12.34 -5.67 -18.18
C ALA A 866 10.89 -5.15 -18.36
N ALA A 867 10.07 -5.84 -19.17
CA ALA A 867 8.67 -5.52 -19.35
C ALA A 867 7.79 -5.84 -18.13
N ARG A 868 8.15 -6.80 -17.27
CA ARG A 868 7.41 -7.06 -16.02
C ARG A 868 7.52 -5.90 -15.03
N TYR A 869 8.64 -5.18 -15.01
CA TYR A 869 8.82 -3.96 -14.20
C TYR A 869 8.28 -2.68 -14.86
N GLY A 870 8.07 -2.69 -16.19
CA GLY A 870 7.55 -1.55 -16.95
C GLY A 870 6.03 -1.58 -17.19
N TYR A 871 5.40 -2.75 -17.13
CA TYR A 871 3.95 -2.92 -17.24
C TYR A 871 3.27 -2.62 -15.90
N THR A 872 2.41 -1.60 -15.84
CA THR A 872 1.75 -1.18 -14.59
C THR A 872 0.25 -1.52 -14.53
N ALA A 873 -0.52 -1.34 -15.61
CA ALA A 873 -1.97 -1.56 -15.57
C ALA A 873 -2.57 -1.90 -16.94
N VAL A 874 -3.73 -2.57 -16.92
CA VAL A 874 -4.48 -3.00 -18.12
C VAL A 874 -5.09 -1.80 -18.87
N ASP A 875 -5.60 -0.81 -18.13
CA ASP A 875 -6.20 0.42 -18.67
C ASP A 875 -5.16 1.45 -19.14
N ARG A 876 -3.87 1.22 -18.86
CA ARG A 876 -2.74 2.07 -19.25
C ARG A 876 -1.67 1.24 -19.99
N PRO A 877 -1.95 0.83 -21.25
CA PRO A 877 -1.05 -0.03 -22.01
C PRO A 877 0.25 0.64 -22.45
N GLU A 878 0.40 1.95 -22.34
CA GLU A 878 1.62 2.67 -22.70
C GLU A 878 2.69 2.59 -21.61
N GLY A 879 3.90 2.16 -21.97
CA GLY A 879 5.06 2.08 -21.06
C GLY A 879 6.39 2.35 -21.76
N PHE A 880 7.49 2.20 -21.03
CA PHE A 880 8.84 2.36 -21.58
C PHE A 880 9.77 1.25 -21.10
N LEU A 881 10.65 0.78 -21.99
CA LEU A 881 11.77 -0.09 -21.66
C LEU A 881 13.08 0.67 -21.87
N ILE A 882 14.04 0.51 -20.97
CA ILE A 882 15.37 1.13 -21.11
C ILE A 882 16.34 0.13 -21.73
N LEU A 883 17.19 0.59 -22.66
CA LEU A 883 18.42 -0.11 -23.05
C LEU A 883 19.63 0.69 -22.58
N ALA A 884 20.52 0.01 -21.85
CA ALA A 884 21.75 0.58 -21.33
C ALA A 884 22.96 -0.28 -21.70
N VAL A 885 24.11 0.35 -21.88
CA VAL A 885 25.39 -0.36 -22.01
C VAL A 885 25.98 -0.51 -20.62
N ALA A 886 26.15 -1.75 -20.18
CA ALA A 886 26.80 -2.09 -18.91
C ALA A 886 28.18 -2.71 -19.17
N SER A 887 29.20 -2.26 -18.43
CA SER A 887 30.54 -2.85 -18.40
C SER A 887 30.67 -3.78 -17.20
N LEU A 888 30.81 -5.08 -17.43
CA LEU A 888 30.96 -6.08 -16.35
C LEU A 888 32.37 -6.07 -15.72
N GLY A 889 33.31 -5.27 -16.23
CA GLY A 889 34.69 -5.23 -15.74
C GLY A 889 35.49 -6.48 -16.15
N GLU A 890 36.74 -6.58 -15.69
CA GLU A 890 37.62 -7.71 -16.06
C GLU A 890 37.17 -9.03 -15.41
N ASP A 891 36.69 -8.95 -14.16
CA ASP A 891 36.60 -10.08 -13.23
C ASP A 891 35.13 -10.50 -13.00
N VAL A 892 34.48 -11.02 -14.05
CA VAL A 892 33.06 -11.42 -14.07
C VAL A 892 32.83 -12.71 -13.25
N THR A 893 31.72 -12.77 -12.49
CA THR A 893 31.35 -13.92 -11.64
C THR A 893 29.93 -14.41 -11.96
N GLU A 894 29.76 -15.70 -12.20
CA GLU A 894 28.45 -16.32 -12.46
C GLU A 894 27.84 -16.92 -11.18
N LEU A 895 26.53 -16.73 -10.98
CA LEU A 895 25.79 -17.23 -9.81
C LEU A 895 24.51 -17.97 -10.25
N THR A 896 24.25 -19.14 -9.69
CA THR A 896 23.04 -19.95 -9.95
C THR A 896 22.00 -19.88 -8.82
N SER A 897 22.33 -19.19 -7.74
CA SER A 897 21.53 -19.05 -6.52
C SER A 897 21.95 -17.77 -5.78
N PRO A 898 21.15 -17.25 -4.85
CA PRO A 898 21.55 -16.10 -4.03
C PRO A 898 22.79 -16.45 -3.20
N PRO A 899 23.75 -15.53 -3.02
CA PRO A 899 24.85 -15.73 -2.09
C PRO A 899 24.35 -15.63 -0.63
N GLU A 900 25.14 -16.09 0.34
CA GLU A 900 24.83 -15.85 1.76
C GLU A 900 25.03 -14.36 2.12
N ASP A 901 26.02 -13.71 1.51
CA ASP A 901 26.37 -12.30 1.66
C ASP A 901 26.84 -11.70 0.31
N ALA A 902 26.44 -10.46 0.05
CA ALA A 902 26.82 -9.70 -1.14
C ALA A 902 28.02 -8.75 -0.91
N THR A 903 28.44 -8.52 0.34
CA THR A 903 29.46 -7.51 0.71
C THR A 903 30.76 -7.65 -0.11
N SER A 904 31.26 -8.88 -0.29
CA SER A 904 32.48 -9.10 -1.09
C SER A 904 32.30 -8.88 -2.61
N LEU A 905 31.07 -8.77 -3.12
CA LEU A 905 30.80 -8.41 -4.52
C LEU A 905 30.77 -6.88 -4.66
N GLU A 906 30.07 -6.22 -3.73
CA GLU A 906 29.98 -4.76 -3.58
C GLU A 906 31.36 -4.11 -3.40
N GLU A 907 32.13 -4.53 -2.39
CA GLU A 907 33.48 -3.99 -2.08
C GLU A 907 34.46 -4.10 -3.26
N LYS A 908 34.34 -5.17 -4.06
CA LYS A 908 35.25 -5.49 -5.16
C LYS A 908 34.73 -5.00 -6.51
N LYS A 909 33.51 -4.44 -6.56
CA LYS A 909 32.82 -3.96 -7.78
C LYS A 909 32.86 -4.96 -8.94
N LYS A 910 32.69 -6.25 -8.63
CA LYS A 910 32.72 -7.34 -9.62
C LYS A 910 31.49 -7.27 -10.51
N GLY A 911 31.63 -7.47 -11.82
CA GLY A 911 30.47 -7.80 -12.65
C GLY A 911 29.93 -9.17 -12.26
N VAL A 912 28.61 -9.27 -12.10
CA VAL A 912 27.95 -10.52 -11.72
C VAL A 912 26.87 -10.87 -12.74
N ILE A 913 26.76 -12.16 -13.08
CA ILE A 913 25.68 -12.69 -13.91
C ILE A 913 24.92 -13.73 -13.08
N GLY A 914 23.68 -13.43 -12.72
CA GLY A 914 22.73 -14.42 -12.24
C GLY A 914 22.18 -15.22 -13.42
N LEU A 915 22.37 -16.53 -13.39
CA LEU A 915 21.98 -17.44 -14.47
C LEU A 915 20.54 -17.91 -14.28
N GLY A 916 19.66 -17.53 -15.19
CA GLY A 916 18.23 -17.84 -15.12
C GLY A 916 17.84 -19.20 -15.69
N LYS A 917 16.58 -19.59 -15.48
CA LYS A 917 15.94 -20.77 -16.09
C LYS A 917 15.86 -20.72 -17.62
N LYS A 918 15.98 -19.52 -18.21
CA LYS A 918 16.10 -19.25 -19.63
C LYS A 918 17.28 -18.33 -19.89
N LYS A 919 17.89 -18.48 -21.07
CA LYS A 919 18.92 -17.57 -21.59
C LYS A 919 18.68 -17.27 -23.06
N THR A 920 19.33 -16.22 -23.56
CA THR A 920 19.34 -15.88 -24.98
C THR A 920 20.25 -16.82 -25.79
N ASP A 921 19.84 -17.21 -27.00
CA ASP A 921 20.65 -18.09 -27.87
C ASP A 921 21.95 -17.41 -28.32
N GLU A 922 23.06 -17.89 -27.75
CA GLU A 922 24.39 -17.31 -27.97
C GLU A 922 24.87 -17.39 -29.42
N SER A 923 24.33 -18.29 -30.24
CA SER A 923 24.66 -18.38 -31.66
C SER A 923 24.08 -17.24 -32.50
N GLU A 924 23.10 -16.52 -31.95
CA GLU A 924 22.45 -15.36 -32.57
C GLU A 924 22.95 -14.01 -32.01
N HIS A 925 23.87 -14.02 -31.05
CA HIS A 925 24.50 -12.83 -30.49
C HIS A 925 25.41 -12.15 -31.52
N PHE A 926 25.51 -10.82 -31.45
CA PHE A 926 26.38 -10.04 -32.34
C PHE A 926 26.92 -8.79 -31.63
N THR A 927 27.85 -8.11 -32.29
CA THR A 927 28.52 -6.93 -31.73
C THR A 927 28.00 -5.64 -32.36
N TRP A 928 27.71 -4.63 -31.53
CA TRP A 928 27.25 -3.31 -31.93
C TRP A 928 28.29 -2.27 -31.51
N LYS A 929 28.57 -1.28 -32.38
CA LYS A 929 29.56 -0.21 -32.19
C LYS A 929 30.88 -0.75 -31.61
N ASP A 930 31.63 -1.39 -32.50
CA ASP A 930 32.93 -2.04 -32.29
C ASP A 930 32.93 -3.27 -31.37
N ASP A 931 32.76 -3.13 -30.05
CA ASP A 931 32.98 -4.22 -29.08
C ASP A 931 31.87 -4.40 -28.01
N ILE A 932 30.70 -3.77 -28.14
CA ILE A 932 29.56 -4.04 -27.24
C ILE A 932 28.78 -5.28 -27.71
N LYS A 933 28.69 -6.31 -26.85
CA LYS A 933 27.87 -7.50 -27.11
C LYS A 933 26.38 -7.16 -27.03
N VAL A 934 25.58 -7.55 -28.02
CA VAL A 934 24.11 -7.52 -27.98
C VAL A 934 23.60 -8.97 -27.91
N PRO A 935 22.97 -9.40 -26.81
CA PRO A 935 22.43 -10.75 -26.69
C PRO A 935 21.09 -10.91 -27.44
N CYS A 936 21.10 -10.61 -28.74
CA CYS A 936 19.95 -10.62 -29.64
C CYS A 936 19.59 -12.04 -30.13
N GLY A 937 19.56 -13.01 -29.20
CA GLY A 937 19.14 -14.39 -29.43
C GLY A 937 17.74 -14.66 -28.94
N LYS A 938 17.07 -15.67 -29.51
CA LYS A 938 15.78 -16.14 -28.98
C LYS A 938 15.95 -16.70 -27.57
N LEU A 939 14.94 -16.54 -26.73
CA LEU A 939 14.90 -17.15 -25.41
C LEU A 939 14.78 -18.67 -25.52
N ILE A 940 15.70 -19.38 -24.88
CA ILE A 940 15.78 -20.84 -24.82
C ILE A 940 15.92 -21.32 -23.36
N PRO A 941 15.39 -22.49 -22.99
CA PRO A 941 15.60 -23.05 -21.66
C PRO A 941 17.09 -23.29 -21.38
N SER A 942 17.51 -22.94 -20.16
CA SER A 942 18.88 -23.15 -19.69
C SER A 942 19.05 -24.51 -19.01
N GLU A 943 20.28 -24.77 -18.59
CA GLU A 943 20.68 -25.86 -17.71
C GLU A 943 20.28 -25.60 -16.23
N HIS A 944 19.95 -24.36 -15.84
CA HIS A 944 19.72 -23.91 -14.46
C HIS A 944 18.23 -23.93 -14.06
N LYS A 945 17.60 -25.09 -14.16
CA LYS A 945 16.15 -25.28 -13.93
C LYS A 945 15.67 -24.91 -12.53
N ASP A 946 16.57 -25.03 -11.55
CA ASP A 946 16.30 -24.75 -10.13
C ASP A 946 16.75 -23.34 -9.70
N SER A 947 17.13 -22.47 -10.64
CA SER A 947 17.46 -21.06 -10.38
C SER A 947 16.23 -20.30 -9.87
N PRO A 948 16.37 -19.34 -8.93
CA PRO A 948 15.28 -18.43 -8.57
C PRO A 948 14.89 -17.50 -9.73
N LEU A 949 15.83 -17.20 -10.63
CA LEU A 949 15.64 -16.26 -11.74
C LEU A 949 15.00 -16.96 -12.95
N GLU A 950 14.04 -16.31 -13.61
CA GLU A 950 13.44 -16.84 -14.85
C GLU A 950 14.34 -16.59 -16.06
N TYR A 951 15.04 -15.45 -16.09
CA TYR A 951 15.96 -15.02 -17.15
C TYR A 951 17.32 -14.61 -16.55
N ASN A 952 18.32 -14.27 -17.37
CA ASN A 952 19.60 -13.82 -16.82
C ASN A 952 19.49 -12.39 -16.29
N GLU A 953 20.09 -12.15 -15.12
CA GLU A 953 20.26 -10.83 -14.54
C GLU A 953 21.75 -10.48 -14.45
N TYR A 954 22.10 -9.24 -14.73
CA TYR A 954 23.45 -8.71 -14.78
C TYR A 954 23.56 -7.58 -13.77
N ALA A 955 24.42 -7.76 -12.77
CA ALA A 955 24.61 -6.84 -11.68
C ALA A 955 25.98 -6.15 -11.75
N VAL A 956 25.96 -4.83 -11.55
CA VAL A 956 27.12 -3.94 -11.59
C VAL A 956 27.01 -2.88 -10.48
N TYR A 957 28.11 -2.68 -9.75
CA TYR A 957 28.11 -1.96 -8.47
C TYR A 957 28.60 -0.52 -8.57
N ASP A 958 29.19 -0.12 -9.69
CA ASP A 958 29.57 1.27 -9.95
C ASP A 958 28.61 1.91 -10.97
N PRO A 959 27.91 3.01 -10.63
CA PRO A 959 27.13 3.77 -11.61
C PRO A 959 27.95 4.24 -12.83
N GLN A 960 29.28 4.37 -12.71
CA GLN A 960 30.16 4.68 -13.85
C GLN A 960 30.35 3.50 -14.83
N GLN A 961 29.88 2.30 -14.50
CA GLN A 961 29.85 1.13 -15.39
C GLN A 961 28.59 1.06 -16.27
N VAL A 962 27.59 1.94 -16.12
CA VAL A 962 26.29 1.85 -16.83
C VAL A 962 25.86 3.18 -17.45
N SER A 963 25.60 3.18 -18.77
CA SER A 963 25.11 4.35 -19.52
C SER A 963 23.82 4.00 -20.25
N ILE A 964 22.73 4.70 -19.90
CA ILE A 964 21.45 4.62 -20.62
C ILE A 964 21.67 5.15 -22.03
N ARG A 965 21.32 4.36 -23.05
CA ARG A 965 21.51 4.73 -24.47
C ARG A 965 20.21 4.87 -25.25
N PHE A 966 19.18 4.09 -24.92
CA PHE A 966 17.87 4.21 -25.55
C PHE A 966 16.71 4.07 -24.56
N LEU A 967 15.61 4.73 -24.89
CA LEU A 967 14.28 4.46 -24.36
C LEU A 967 13.40 3.94 -25.51
N VAL A 968 12.72 2.83 -25.27
CA VAL A 968 11.78 2.22 -26.20
C VAL A 968 10.38 2.49 -25.66
N ALA A 969 9.63 3.38 -26.31
CA ALA A 969 8.22 3.59 -26.02
C ALA A 969 7.44 2.39 -26.55
N VAL A 970 6.81 1.66 -25.64
CA VAL A 970 6.09 0.43 -25.95
C VAL A 970 4.62 0.56 -25.62
N LYS A 971 3.81 -0.20 -26.34
CA LYS A 971 2.40 -0.42 -26.01
C LYS A 971 2.16 -1.90 -25.78
N PHE A 972 1.48 -2.23 -24.70
CA PHE A 972 1.08 -3.58 -24.34
C PHE A 972 -0.34 -3.85 -24.84
N GLU A 973 -0.55 -4.98 -25.52
CA GLU A 973 -1.81 -5.23 -26.24
C GLU A 973 -2.30 -6.66 -25.98
N GLU A 974 -3.55 -6.82 -25.56
CA GLU A 974 -4.12 -8.14 -25.22
C GLU A 974 -4.04 -9.12 -26.41
N LYS A 975 -3.58 -10.34 -26.14
CA LYS A 975 -3.56 -11.43 -27.12
C LYS A 975 -4.82 -12.26 -27.05
N ASP A 976 -5.15 -12.86 -28.20
CA ASP A 976 -6.20 -13.87 -28.35
C ASP A 976 -7.62 -13.39 -27.98
N VAL A 977 -7.84 -12.06 -27.97
CA VAL A 977 -9.14 -11.41 -27.84
C VAL A 977 -9.76 -11.21 -29.22
N GLU A 978 -10.73 -12.08 -29.56
CA GLU A 978 -11.67 -11.79 -30.65
C GLU A 978 -12.66 -10.73 -30.16
N TYR A 979 -12.49 -9.49 -30.62
CA TYR A 979 -13.46 -8.42 -30.42
C TYR A 979 -14.73 -8.74 -31.25
N ASP A 980 -15.73 -9.31 -30.59
CA ASP A 980 -17.06 -9.55 -31.18
C ASP A 980 -17.63 -8.18 -31.61
N THR A 981 -17.76 -7.97 -32.93
CA THR A 981 -17.76 -6.63 -33.53
C THR A 981 -19.16 -6.12 -33.91
N ASP A 982 -20.20 -6.67 -33.26
CA ASP A 982 -21.63 -6.37 -33.47
C ASP A 982 -22.36 -6.08 -32.14
N GLU A 983 -22.63 -4.79 -31.84
CA GLU A 983 -23.94 -4.29 -31.33
C GLU A 983 -24.12 -2.77 -31.54
#